data_AF-A0A9E2NG68-F1
#
_entry.id   AF-A0A9E2NG68-F1
#
_cell.length_a   1.000
_cell.length_b   1.000
_cell.length_c   1.000
_cell.angle_alpha   90.00
_cell.angle_beta   90.00
_cell.angle_gamma   90.00
#
_symmetry.space_group_name_H-M   'P 1'
#
loop_
_entity.id
_entity.type
_entity.pdbx_description
1 polymer ?
#
loop_
_entity_poly.entity_id
_entity_poly.type
_entity_poly.pdbx_seq_one_letter_code
_entity_poly.pdbx_strand_id
1 'polypeptide(L)'
;MAAGHYVGRIGALAIALGVSSAITATCGMSVASADATAPEAPGATSASAPASAPGTTPSAGSASRRVGSPRSNPRRDVAVLGHADQASPAPGPAANRDASPHEQSPAPARSEAAPSRGTRVRARTDAAPRPATLPAPAASQTSSPVARASAAPATDPVTAFFSGVAALFNNQTPRLTPAQSSQAADGVISGQLNAVDPDSPYLSYAVTANPTRGSAVINADGTYTYTPNPSMAPAMGAAAMTDTFRVTVSDAPSGFAIHGLAGLVHLLSFGLFGERGDSSTATVTVTVAPFTPPNRVPTGTARITGTDAATGVVTGAVLGSDPDGDPLTYAGSATTGKGAVVVAPAGDFTYTPTDAARQAAAAAGATAAERSDTFTVTIDDGRGGTVALPVTVPIGAVSELSTFCGCTLMPADTVFHADVSTLPVLAKSDTWTDLLGGTLLAAWGGEPWMGVTAGMPVNVVGPDRPTETVIFNRGYSTSGPSIDSAPYAIPDYPLVEGMPGIPAWDRHLLVFQEGTCISQELYNVANGVEMPANSLADALGNAVYANLYGSAWIAEAGVRFDMSSPLYPAIGAANAARLPYLPLILRPDELERGSIDHMLGVTIAKDRGTGFTWPALAGDGTGTNPDGVPMGTVFRLRADFDVSDFDPATQVVLRALQQHGAVVYDSFNAGQDGMRLLAMSNGWTGTGYLTAQRELSTIPVGAFEAVDVLSIAADPSTGWMISSSA
;
A
#
# COMPACT_ATOMS: atom_id res chain seq x y z
N MET A 1 4.01 59.49 49.37
CA MET A 1 2.61 59.87 49.12
C MET A 1 2.46 60.21 47.65
N ALA A 2 1.76 59.37 46.90
CA ALA A 2 1.27 59.64 45.55
C ALA A 2 -0.11 58.98 45.44
N ALA A 3 -1.11 59.69 44.93
CA ALA A 3 -2.50 59.25 45.00
C ALA A 3 -2.79 58.18 43.93
N GLY A 4 -3.36 57.04 44.34
CA GLY A 4 -3.84 56.03 43.42
C GLY A 4 -5.19 56.41 42.83
N HIS A 5 -5.35 56.20 41.52
CA HIS A 5 -6.65 56.22 40.86
C HIS A 5 -7.15 54.80 40.65
N TYR A 6 -8.21 54.46 41.39
CA TYR A 6 -9.05 53.29 41.14
C TYR A 6 -9.69 53.42 39.76
N VAL A 7 -9.52 52.44 38.88
CA VAL A 7 -10.43 52.22 37.74
C VAL A 7 -10.99 50.81 37.89
N GLY A 8 -12.20 50.72 38.44
CA GLY A 8 -12.90 49.46 38.62
C GLY A 8 -13.62 49.02 37.34
N ARG A 9 -13.50 47.72 37.03
CA ARG A 9 -14.50 46.86 36.39
C ARG A 9 -15.48 47.53 35.40
N ILE A 10 -15.25 47.32 34.11
CA ILE A 10 -16.35 47.17 33.14
C ILE A 10 -16.39 45.70 32.71
N GLY A 11 -17.15 44.90 33.45
CA GLY A 11 -17.55 43.56 33.02
C GLY A 11 -18.83 43.60 32.18
N ALA A 12 -19.04 42.57 31.36
CA ALA A 12 -20.32 42.21 30.73
C ALA A 12 -20.94 43.15 29.67
N LEU A 13 -20.28 44.21 29.18
CA LEU A 13 -20.79 45.03 28.06
C LEU A 13 -19.99 44.93 26.75
N ALA A 14 -18.71 44.50 26.78
CA ALA A 14 -17.88 44.39 25.58
C ALA A 14 -18.32 43.27 24.62
N ILE A 15 -18.97 42.21 25.14
CA ILE A 15 -19.46 41.06 24.36
C ILE A 15 -20.61 41.46 23.40
N ALA A 16 -21.27 42.60 23.64
CA ALA A 16 -22.42 43.05 22.84
C ALA A 16 -22.08 44.04 21.70
N LEU A 17 -20.80 44.41 21.50
CA LEU A 17 -20.41 45.47 20.57
C LEU A 17 -19.42 45.07 19.45
N GLY A 18 -19.12 43.77 19.29
CA GLY A 18 -18.44 43.26 18.10
C GLY A 18 -17.07 43.90 17.80
N VAL A 19 -16.34 44.31 18.84
CA VAL A 19 -14.97 44.80 18.68
C VAL A 19 -14.04 43.61 18.63
N SER A 20 -13.77 43.12 17.42
CA SER A 20 -12.78 42.08 17.17
C SER A 20 -11.39 42.55 17.60
N SER A 21 -10.94 42.14 18.77
CA SER A 21 -9.51 42.04 19.07
C SER A 21 -8.96 40.88 18.25
N ALA A 22 -8.31 41.20 17.13
CA ALA A 22 -7.74 40.22 16.23
C ALA A 22 -6.57 39.48 16.89
N ILE A 23 -6.82 38.29 17.42
CA ILE A 23 -5.77 37.29 17.67
C ILE A 23 -5.48 36.62 16.32
N THR A 24 -4.83 37.37 15.42
CA THR A 24 -4.30 36.83 14.16
C THR A 24 -2.95 36.17 14.42
N ALA A 25 -3.02 34.96 15.00
CA ALA A 25 -1.95 33.96 15.06
C ALA A 25 -2.56 32.60 15.45
N THR A 26 -3.54 32.11 14.68
CA THR A 26 -4.06 30.74 14.87
C THR A 26 -3.24 29.79 14.01
N CYS A 27 -2.36 29.01 14.64
CA CYS A 27 -1.84 27.79 14.06
C CYS A 27 -3.00 26.92 13.54
N GLY A 28 -2.88 26.42 12.31
CA GLY A 28 -3.96 25.74 11.60
C GLY A 28 -4.05 26.11 10.11
N MET A 29 -3.35 27.16 9.66
CA MET A 29 -3.19 27.48 8.23
C MET A 29 -1.72 27.55 7.84
N SER A 30 -1.19 26.47 7.29
CA SER A 30 0.10 26.44 6.59
C SER A 30 0.00 25.63 5.30
N VAL A 31 -0.42 26.29 4.22
CA VAL A 31 -0.30 25.76 2.86
C VAL A 31 0.80 26.55 2.15
N ALA A 32 1.84 25.85 1.67
CA ALA A 32 2.85 26.46 0.82
C ALA A 32 2.28 26.71 -0.59
N SER A 33 1.95 27.96 -0.91
CA SER A 33 1.63 28.33 -2.30
C SER A 33 2.92 28.53 -3.10
N ALA A 34 3.06 27.83 -4.22
CA ALA A 34 4.13 28.08 -5.17
C ALA A 34 4.09 29.54 -5.69
N ASP A 35 5.26 30.15 -5.84
CA ASP A 35 5.42 31.54 -6.26
C ASP A 35 4.88 31.75 -7.68
N ALA A 36 3.83 32.57 -7.80
CA ALA A 36 3.17 32.89 -9.06
C ALA A 36 3.21 34.41 -9.29
N THR A 37 4.31 34.86 -9.88
CA THR A 37 4.50 36.25 -10.31
C THR A 37 3.37 36.74 -11.23
N ALA A 38 2.71 37.82 -10.86
CA ALA A 38 1.79 38.57 -11.74
C ALA A 38 1.99 40.10 -11.55
N PRO A 39 1.96 40.91 -12.63
CA PRO A 39 2.34 42.33 -12.57
C PRO A 39 1.19 43.32 -12.28
N GLU A 40 1.58 44.51 -11.79
CA GLU A 40 0.84 45.79 -11.75
C GLU A 40 0.23 46.19 -13.12
N ALA A 41 -0.79 47.06 -13.27
CA ALA A 41 -1.80 47.77 -12.45
C ALA A 41 -2.79 48.46 -13.47
N PRO A 42 -3.49 49.62 -13.26
CA PRO A 42 -4.02 50.30 -12.07
C PRO A 42 -5.51 50.81 -12.18
N GLY A 43 -6.16 51.04 -11.01
CA GLY A 43 -6.93 52.27 -10.68
C GLY A 43 -8.35 52.55 -11.22
N ALA A 44 -9.31 52.77 -10.28
CA ALA A 44 -10.37 53.80 -10.35
C ALA A 44 -11.08 53.98 -8.98
N THR A 45 -11.86 55.07 -8.79
CA THR A 45 -12.25 55.65 -7.49
C THR A 45 -13.77 55.76 -7.23
N SER A 46 -14.16 56.02 -5.97
CA SER A 46 -15.39 56.70 -5.48
C SER A 46 -16.75 55.95 -5.59
N ALA A 47 -17.80 56.21 -4.77
CA ALA A 47 -17.96 56.82 -3.44
C ALA A 47 -19.40 56.64 -2.87
N SER A 48 -19.56 56.85 -1.54
CA SER A 48 -20.77 57.34 -0.82
C SER A 48 -22.11 56.57 -0.77
N ALA A 49 -22.75 56.60 0.41
CA ALA A 49 -24.08 56.08 0.79
C ALA A 49 -25.16 57.23 0.77
N PRO A 50 -26.35 57.20 1.43
CA PRO A 50 -27.03 56.16 2.23
C PRO A 50 -28.59 56.06 2.12
N ALA A 51 -29.17 55.20 2.98
CA ALA A 51 -30.46 55.33 3.71
C ALA A 51 -31.84 55.05 3.04
N SER A 52 -32.66 54.23 3.73
CA SER A 52 -34.04 54.56 4.16
C SER A 52 -34.67 53.47 5.05
N ALA A 53 -35.44 53.87 6.07
CA ALA A 53 -36.36 53.02 6.87
C ALA A 53 -37.81 53.51 6.65
N PRO A 54 -38.84 52.69 6.94
CA PRO A 54 -39.53 52.70 8.25
C PRO A 54 -39.98 51.28 8.70
N GLY A 55 -40.58 51.00 9.86
CA GLY A 55 -41.03 51.83 10.99
C GLY A 55 -42.52 51.67 11.32
N THR A 56 -42.91 50.84 12.29
CA THR A 56 -44.13 50.95 13.16
C THR A 56 -44.24 49.81 14.19
N THR A 57 -44.97 50.06 15.29
CA THR A 57 -45.13 49.24 16.52
C THR A 57 -46.64 49.16 16.90
N PRO A 58 -47.06 48.64 18.08
CA PRO A 58 -46.94 47.28 18.62
C PRO A 58 -48.32 46.71 19.09
N SER A 59 -48.36 45.53 19.72
CA SER A 59 -49.45 45.16 20.66
C SER A 59 -48.93 44.25 21.78
N ALA A 60 -49.58 44.32 22.95
CA ALA A 60 -49.14 43.69 24.19
C ALA A 60 -50.13 42.61 24.68
N GLY A 61 -49.65 41.67 25.50
CA GLY A 61 -50.50 40.67 26.17
C GLY A 61 -49.76 39.93 27.28
N SER A 62 -50.08 40.24 28.55
CA SER A 62 -49.48 39.60 29.72
C SER A 62 -50.26 38.37 30.20
N ALA A 63 -49.59 37.41 30.84
CA ALA A 63 -50.03 36.87 32.13
C ALA A 63 -48.95 36.00 32.79
N SER A 64 -48.83 36.09 34.11
CA SER A 64 -47.95 35.27 34.95
C SER A 64 -48.77 34.43 35.93
N ARG A 65 -48.31 33.21 36.27
CA ARG A 65 -48.79 32.51 37.48
C ARG A 65 -47.75 31.56 38.07
N ARG A 66 -47.43 31.73 39.35
CA ARG A 66 -46.61 30.82 40.18
C ARG A 66 -47.48 29.84 40.98
N VAL A 67 -47.07 28.57 41.05
CA VAL A 67 -47.12 27.59 42.18
C VAL A 67 -46.00 26.55 41.88
N GLY A 68 -45.26 25.93 42.81
CA GLY A 68 -45.11 26.08 44.27
C GLY A 68 -44.55 24.80 44.91
N SER A 69 -43.40 24.85 45.59
CA SER A 69 -42.72 23.67 46.18
C SER A 69 -43.38 23.19 47.50
N PRO A 70 -43.04 21.97 47.97
CA PRO A 70 -42.18 21.92 49.17
C PRO A 70 -41.11 20.79 49.18
N ARG A 71 -40.24 20.88 50.19
CA ARG A 71 -39.04 20.05 50.46
C ARG A 71 -39.36 18.72 51.17
N SER A 72 -38.44 17.75 51.10
CA SER A 72 -38.00 16.99 52.29
C SER A 72 -36.58 16.45 52.14
N ASN A 73 -35.90 16.22 53.27
CA ASN A 73 -34.57 15.60 53.45
C ASN A 73 -34.60 14.95 54.85
N PRO A 74 -33.90 13.82 55.12
CA PRO A 74 -32.78 13.97 56.06
C PRO A 74 -31.60 12.96 55.94
N ARG A 75 -30.39 13.51 56.16
CA ARG A 75 -29.25 13.02 56.98
C ARG A 75 -28.85 11.53 56.98
N ARG A 76 -27.53 11.30 56.88
CA ARG A 76 -26.77 10.41 57.78
C ARG A 76 -25.33 10.91 58.00
N ASP A 77 -24.84 10.75 59.23
CA ASP A 77 -23.47 11.07 59.66
C ASP A 77 -22.57 9.82 59.61
N VAL A 78 -21.27 9.94 59.28
CA VAL A 78 -20.21 8.98 59.64
C VAL A 78 -18.89 9.75 59.89
N ALA A 79 -18.06 9.25 60.82
CA ALA A 79 -16.87 9.94 61.34
C ALA A 79 -15.54 9.34 60.82
N VAL A 80 -14.63 10.24 60.40
CA VAL A 80 -13.28 10.50 60.95
C VAL A 80 -12.43 9.32 61.51
N LEU A 81 -11.22 9.22 60.94
CA LEU A 81 -9.92 8.69 61.43
C LEU A 81 -9.60 7.18 61.45
N GLY A 82 -8.43 6.88 60.88
CA GLY A 82 -7.69 5.61 60.97
C GLY A 82 -6.47 5.56 60.04
N HIS A 83 -5.35 6.21 60.42
CA HIS A 83 -4.05 6.07 59.74
C HIS A 83 -3.34 4.77 60.15
N ALA A 84 -2.62 4.15 59.21
CA ALA A 84 -1.50 3.26 59.50
C ALA A 84 -0.48 3.28 58.34
N ASP A 85 0.73 3.75 58.63
CA ASP A 85 1.92 3.51 57.79
C ASP A 85 2.22 2.00 57.72
N GLN A 86 2.74 1.52 56.59
CA GLN A 86 4.10 0.96 56.58
C GLN A 86 4.71 0.79 55.18
N ALA A 87 6.04 0.75 55.16
CA ALA A 87 6.87 0.89 53.97
C ALA A 87 7.22 -0.45 53.28
N SER A 88 7.74 -0.34 52.06
CA SER A 88 8.37 -1.40 51.26
C SER A 88 9.48 -2.16 52.00
N PRO A 89 9.88 -3.37 51.53
CA PRO A 89 10.98 -3.37 50.55
C PRO A 89 10.93 -4.48 49.48
N ALA A 90 11.51 -4.19 48.30
CA ALA A 90 12.13 -5.20 47.42
C ALA A 90 13.57 -5.49 47.92
N PRO A 91 14.24 -6.62 47.57
CA PRO A 91 14.79 -6.80 46.22
C PRO A 91 15.00 -8.27 45.76
N GLY A 92 15.55 -8.48 44.54
CA GLY A 92 16.37 -9.67 44.21
C GLY A 92 16.15 -10.32 42.84
N PRO A 93 17.09 -10.21 41.88
CA PRO A 93 17.00 -10.83 40.55
C PRO A 93 17.84 -12.11 40.37
N ALA A 94 17.42 -12.97 39.45
CA ALA A 94 18.17 -14.08 38.83
C ALA A 94 17.38 -14.58 37.60
N ALA A 95 17.91 -15.25 36.57
CA ALA A 95 19.25 -15.38 35.98
C ALA A 95 19.10 -16.20 34.66
N ASN A 96 20.04 -16.07 33.71
CA ASN A 96 20.04 -16.75 32.40
C ASN A 96 19.73 -18.26 32.42
N ARG A 97 19.19 -18.76 31.30
CA ARG A 97 19.65 -20.02 30.66
C ARG A 97 19.25 -20.14 29.18
N ASP A 98 20.25 -20.43 28.34
CA ASP A 98 20.07 -20.89 26.96
C ASP A 98 19.41 -22.28 26.89
N ALA A 99 18.65 -22.55 25.82
CA ALA A 99 18.62 -23.84 25.12
C ALA A 99 17.79 -23.78 23.82
N SER A 100 18.45 -23.83 22.66
CA SER A 100 17.85 -24.31 21.40
C SER A 100 18.18 -25.79 21.20
N PRO A 101 17.32 -26.56 20.51
CA PRO A 101 17.87 -27.37 19.40
C PRO A 101 16.96 -27.55 18.17
N HIS A 102 17.62 -27.55 16.99
CA HIS A 102 17.37 -28.28 15.74
C HIS A 102 15.94 -28.64 15.23
N GLU A 103 15.67 -28.12 14.02
CA GLU A 103 15.23 -28.83 12.80
C GLU A 103 14.27 -30.03 12.88
N GLN A 104 13.12 -29.90 12.21
CA GLN A 104 12.81 -30.75 11.03
C GLN A 104 11.65 -30.20 10.17
N SER A 105 11.85 -30.24 8.85
CA SER A 105 10.79 -30.08 7.82
C SER A 105 10.16 -31.44 7.50
N PRO A 106 8.91 -31.50 7.02
CA PRO A 106 8.76 -31.98 5.63
C PRO A 106 7.63 -31.33 4.82
N ALA A 107 7.73 -31.50 3.50
CA ALA A 107 6.67 -31.31 2.50
C ALA A 107 6.58 -32.58 1.61
N PRO A 108 5.73 -32.63 0.57
CA PRO A 108 4.26 -32.59 0.64
C PRO A 108 3.63 -33.85 -0.01
N ALA A 109 2.32 -34.06 0.15
CA ALA A 109 1.59 -35.14 -0.52
C ALA A 109 0.55 -34.61 -1.54
N ARG A 110 0.57 -35.13 -2.76
CA ARG A 110 -0.51 -35.00 -3.77
C ARG A 110 -1.45 -36.21 -3.69
N SER A 111 -2.75 -36.00 -3.89
CA SER A 111 -3.63 -36.99 -4.51
C SER A 111 -4.84 -36.31 -5.16
N GLU A 112 -5.33 -36.87 -6.27
CA GLU A 112 -6.43 -36.35 -7.07
C GLU A 112 -7.81 -36.80 -6.55
N ALA A 113 -8.85 -35.96 -6.73
CA ALA A 113 -10.23 -36.40 -6.95
C ALA A 113 -11.12 -35.25 -7.49
N ALA A 114 -12.00 -35.59 -8.42
CA ALA A 114 -13.09 -34.77 -8.98
C ALA A 114 -14.24 -35.72 -9.38
N PRO A 115 -15.42 -35.28 -9.88
CA PRO A 115 -16.09 -33.97 -9.78
C PRO A 115 -17.60 -34.08 -9.40
N SER A 116 -18.31 -32.96 -9.17
CA SER A 116 -19.77 -32.91 -9.44
C SER A 116 -20.37 -31.51 -9.60
N ARG A 117 -21.12 -31.32 -10.71
CA ARG A 117 -22.34 -30.48 -10.96
C ARG A 117 -22.59 -29.24 -10.05
N GLY A 118 -22.93 -28.05 -10.55
CA GLY A 118 -23.22 -27.59 -11.92
C GLY A 118 -24.61 -26.92 -12.02
N THR A 119 -24.63 -25.61 -12.29
CA THR A 119 -25.87 -24.84 -12.54
C THR A 119 -25.72 -23.99 -13.81
N ARG A 120 -26.78 -23.89 -14.61
CA ARG A 120 -26.75 -23.35 -15.98
C ARG A 120 -27.85 -22.29 -16.13
N VAL A 121 -27.49 -21.07 -16.52
CA VAL A 121 -28.46 -20.05 -16.97
C VAL A 121 -28.08 -19.60 -18.39
N ARG A 122 -29.07 -19.50 -19.26
CA ARG A 122 -28.93 -19.05 -20.65
C ARG A 122 -29.16 -17.55 -20.75
N ALA A 123 -28.39 -16.88 -21.60
CA ALA A 123 -28.80 -15.66 -22.29
C ALA A 123 -28.80 -15.91 -23.81
N ARG A 124 -29.57 -15.13 -24.56
CA ARG A 124 -29.77 -15.28 -26.02
C ARG A 124 -29.85 -13.86 -26.62
N THR A 125 -29.01 -13.55 -27.62
CA THR A 125 -29.24 -12.61 -28.76
C THR A 125 -29.79 -11.18 -28.47
N ASP A 126 -29.22 -10.06 -28.93
CA ASP A 126 -28.58 -9.81 -30.24
C ASP A 126 -27.60 -8.61 -30.28
N ALA A 127 -26.73 -8.66 -31.31
CA ALA A 127 -26.16 -7.57 -32.14
C ALA A 127 -25.50 -6.29 -31.56
N ALA A 128 -24.19 -6.13 -31.85
CA ALA A 128 -23.51 -4.85 -32.12
C ALA A 128 -22.35 -5.07 -33.15
N PRO A 129 -21.89 -4.03 -33.90
CA PRO A 129 -21.11 -4.21 -35.15
C PRO A 129 -19.56 -4.18 -35.02
N ARG A 130 -18.90 -4.47 -36.17
CA ARG A 130 -17.44 -4.63 -36.41
C ARG A 130 -16.54 -3.49 -35.92
N PRO A 131 -15.23 -3.80 -35.73
CA PRO A 131 -14.22 -3.21 -36.63
C PRO A 131 -13.25 -4.22 -37.30
N ALA A 132 -12.38 -3.65 -38.13
CA ALA A 132 -11.34 -4.17 -39.05
C ALA A 132 -10.72 -5.57 -38.88
N THR A 133 -10.40 -6.19 -40.03
CA THR A 133 -9.76 -7.50 -40.19
C THR A 133 -8.25 -7.37 -40.47
N LEU A 134 -7.41 -8.17 -39.81
CA LEU A 134 -6.11 -8.64 -40.32
C LEU A 134 -5.95 -10.15 -40.00
N PRO A 135 -5.14 -10.91 -40.76
CA PRO A 135 -5.38 -12.34 -40.97
C PRO A 135 -4.72 -13.27 -39.95
N ALA A 136 -5.45 -14.33 -39.58
CA ALA A 136 -4.95 -15.51 -38.88
C ALA A 136 -4.37 -16.54 -39.89
N PRO A 137 -3.44 -17.42 -39.46
CA PRO A 137 -2.71 -18.31 -40.37
C PRO A 137 -3.57 -19.42 -40.97
N ALA A 138 -3.26 -19.80 -42.22
CA ALA A 138 -3.99 -20.81 -42.95
C ALA A 138 -3.75 -22.23 -42.38
N ALA A 139 -4.84 -22.96 -42.15
CA ALA A 139 -4.81 -24.36 -41.76
C ALA A 139 -4.23 -25.26 -42.86
N SER A 140 -3.54 -26.32 -42.46
CA SER A 140 -3.08 -27.40 -43.34
C SER A 140 -4.28 -28.03 -44.08
N GLN A 141 -4.31 -27.90 -45.40
CA GLN A 141 -5.38 -28.49 -46.21
C GLN A 141 -5.19 -29.99 -46.43
N THR A 142 -6.29 -30.71 -46.30
CA THR A 142 -6.41 -32.14 -46.57
C THR A 142 -6.43 -32.46 -48.06
N SER A 143 -5.68 -33.50 -48.43
CA SER A 143 -5.82 -34.40 -49.60
C SER A 143 -6.99 -34.19 -50.60
N SER A 144 -6.63 -34.13 -51.90
CA SER A 144 -7.24 -34.80 -53.08
C SER A 144 -7.17 -33.91 -54.36
N PRO A 145 -7.22 -34.46 -55.60
CA PRO A 145 -7.01 -35.83 -56.06
C PRO A 145 -5.86 -35.95 -57.12
N VAL A 146 -5.62 -37.17 -57.61
CA VAL A 146 -4.64 -37.47 -58.68
C VAL A 146 -5.07 -36.89 -60.04
N ALA A 147 -4.20 -36.10 -60.67
CA ALA A 147 -4.33 -35.72 -62.09
C ALA A 147 -3.54 -36.68 -62.98
N ARG A 148 -4.23 -37.39 -63.88
CA ARG A 148 -3.63 -38.33 -64.85
C ARG A 148 -3.12 -37.56 -66.08
N ALA A 149 -1.81 -37.58 -66.31
CA ALA A 149 -1.23 -37.12 -67.57
C ALA A 149 -1.48 -38.13 -68.72
N SER A 150 -1.40 -37.64 -69.96
CA SER A 150 -1.89 -38.33 -71.16
C SER A 150 -1.21 -39.68 -71.45
N ALA A 151 -2.00 -40.64 -71.95
CA ALA A 151 -1.49 -41.89 -72.50
C ALA A 151 -0.66 -41.64 -73.77
N ALA A 152 0.50 -42.31 -73.86
CA ALA A 152 1.20 -42.56 -75.11
C ALA A 152 0.45 -43.62 -75.95
N PRO A 153 0.62 -43.68 -77.28
CA PRO A 153 -0.12 -44.63 -78.12
C PRO A 153 0.22 -46.08 -77.75
N ALA A 154 -0.77 -46.96 -77.84
CA ALA A 154 -0.61 -48.38 -77.58
C ALA A 154 0.43 -48.99 -78.53
N THR A 155 1.55 -49.42 -77.98
CA THR A 155 2.50 -50.28 -78.67
C THR A 155 1.88 -51.66 -78.90
N ASP A 156 2.23 -52.29 -80.03
CA ASP A 156 1.79 -53.64 -80.38
C ASP A 156 2.03 -54.59 -79.17
N PRO A 157 1.03 -55.35 -78.70
CA PRO A 157 1.18 -56.24 -77.56
C PRO A 157 2.31 -57.28 -77.75
N VAL A 158 2.65 -57.64 -78.98
CA VAL A 158 3.80 -58.51 -79.28
C VAL A 158 5.12 -57.76 -79.02
N THR A 159 5.23 -56.50 -79.44
CA THR A 159 6.42 -55.67 -79.21
C THR A 159 6.56 -55.29 -77.73
N ALA A 160 5.46 -54.94 -77.06
CA ALA A 160 5.45 -54.66 -75.62
C ALA A 160 5.84 -55.90 -74.79
N PHE A 161 5.38 -57.09 -75.20
CA PHE A 161 5.79 -58.36 -74.59
C PHE A 161 7.29 -58.63 -74.78
N PHE A 162 7.83 -58.49 -76.01
CA PHE A 162 9.26 -58.73 -76.25
C PHE A 162 10.18 -57.65 -75.65
N SER A 163 9.76 -56.38 -75.57
CA SER A 163 10.51 -55.34 -74.84
C SER A 163 10.53 -55.61 -73.32
N GLY A 164 9.40 -56.05 -72.74
CA GLY A 164 9.35 -56.48 -71.34
C GLY A 164 10.21 -57.72 -71.06
N VAL A 165 10.26 -58.67 -71.99
CA VAL A 165 11.14 -59.85 -71.90
C VAL A 165 12.62 -59.49 -72.10
N ALA A 166 12.95 -58.46 -72.89
CA ALA A 166 14.32 -57.96 -72.99
C ALA A 166 14.79 -57.27 -71.69
N ALA A 167 13.95 -56.41 -71.10
CA ALA A 167 14.22 -55.77 -69.81
C ALA A 167 14.38 -56.80 -68.67
N LEU A 168 13.61 -57.89 -68.68
CA LEU A 168 13.75 -58.99 -67.73
C LEU A 168 15.15 -59.63 -67.69
N PHE A 169 15.91 -59.60 -68.81
CA PHE A 169 17.22 -60.26 -68.90
C PHE A 169 18.43 -59.32 -68.90
N ASN A 170 18.24 -58.01 -69.09
CA ASN A 170 19.34 -57.05 -69.29
C ASN A 170 19.15 -55.72 -68.54
N ASN A 171 18.55 -55.79 -67.35
CA ASN A 171 18.37 -54.68 -66.42
C ASN A 171 19.70 -53.91 -66.18
N GLN A 172 19.70 -52.58 -66.25
CA GLN A 172 20.89 -51.76 -65.99
C GLN A 172 20.77 -50.95 -64.71
N THR A 173 21.81 -50.95 -63.88
CA THR A 173 21.78 -50.22 -62.61
C THR A 173 21.51 -48.71 -62.78
N PRO A 174 20.51 -48.14 -62.09
CA PRO A 174 20.22 -46.71 -62.14
C PRO A 174 21.41 -45.88 -61.67
N ARG A 175 21.63 -44.71 -62.27
CA ARG A 175 22.79 -43.85 -62.00
C ARG A 175 22.38 -42.53 -61.37
N LEU A 176 23.12 -42.08 -60.37
CA LEU A 176 22.95 -40.79 -59.70
C LEU A 176 24.05 -39.81 -60.15
N THR A 177 23.67 -38.56 -60.45
CA THR A 177 24.60 -37.43 -60.67
C THR A 177 24.18 -36.21 -59.85
N PRO A 178 24.31 -36.27 -58.51
CA PRO A 178 23.79 -35.22 -57.63
C PRO A 178 24.44 -33.86 -57.91
N ALA A 179 23.59 -32.83 -58.02
CA ALA A 179 23.99 -31.44 -58.20
C ALA A 179 23.30 -30.55 -57.16
N GLN A 180 24.03 -29.59 -56.62
CA GLN A 180 23.49 -28.49 -55.84
C GLN A 180 23.07 -27.36 -56.78
N SER A 181 21.87 -26.84 -56.61
CA SER A 181 21.23 -25.91 -57.56
C SER A 181 21.11 -24.49 -57.01
N SER A 182 20.86 -24.33 -55.69
CA SER A 182 20.81 -23.02 -55.04
C SER A 182 21.06 -23.11 -53.52
N GLN A 183 21.33 -21.95 -52.91
CA GLN A 183 21.32 -21.73 -51.47
C GLN A 183 20.50 -20.46 -51.20
N ALA A 184 19.57 -20.53 -50.25
CA ALA A 184 18.78 -19.39 -49.79
C ALA A 184 19.54 -18.55 -48.75
N ALA A 185 19.02 -17.35 -48.45
CA ALA A 185 19.68 -16.39 -47.55
C ALA A 185 19.78 -16.88 -46.09
N ASP A 186 18.92 -17.81 -45.69
CA ASP A 186 18.92 -18.54 -44.41
C ASP A 186 19.82 -19.79 -44.41
N GLY A 187 20.57 -20.02 -45.50
CA GLY A 187 21.48 -21.15 -45.64
C GLY A 187 20.85 -22.43 -46.19
N VAL A 188 19.54 -22.50 -46.40
CA VAL A 188 18.87 -23.71 -46.91
C VAL A 188 19.31 -23.97 -48.36
N ILE A 189 19.83 -25.18 -48.60
CA ILE A 189 20.32 -25.63 -49.91
C ILE A 189 19.22 -26.42 -50.63
N SER A 190 19.06 -26.19 -51.93
CA SER A 190 18.25 -27.03 -52.81
C SER A 190 19.08 -27.63 -53.94
N GLY A 191 18.76 -28.85 -54.36
CA GLY A 191 19.44 -29.52 -55.46
C GLY A 191 18.63 -30.65 -56.09
N GLN A 192 19.26 -31.33 -57.06
CA GLN A 192 18.69 -32.49 -57.75
C GLN A 192 19.65 -33.67 -57.73
N LEU A 193 19.11 -34.88 -57.60
CA LEU A 193 19.86 -36.13 -57.68
C LEU A 193 20.18 -36.56 -59.12
N ASN A 194 19.43 -36.01 -60.10
CA ASN A 194 19.55 -36.26 -61.54
C ASN A 194 19.66 -37.75 -61.88
N ALA A 195 18.83 -38.57 -61.24
CA ALA A 195 18.89 -40.00 -61.46
C ALA A 195 18.41 -40.36 -62.87
N VAL A 196 19.17 -41.20 -63.56
CA VAL A 196 18.85 -41.71 -64.89
C VAL A 196 18.98 -43.22 -64.87
N ASP A 197 17.96 -43.87 -65.41
CA ASP A 197 17.91 -45.31 -65.62
C ASP A 197 17.66 -45.58 -67.12
N PRO A 198 18.47 -46.42 -67.78
CA PRO A 198 18.35 -46.67 -69.21
C PRO A 198 17.09 -47.45 -69.64
N ASP A 199 16.49 -48.22 -68.74
CA ASP A 199 15.47 -49.24 -69.08
C ASP A 199 14.28 -49.32 -68.11
N SER A 200 14.33 -48.66 -66.95
CA SER A 200 13.21 -48.46 -66.02
C SER A 200 12.78 -46.97 -65.91
N PRO A 201 11.49 -46.64 -66.08
CA PRO A 201 10.97 -45.32 -65.72
C PRO A 201 10.66 -45.17 -64.22
N TYR A 202 10.88 -46.21 -63.42
CA TYR A 202 10.58 -46.24 -61.99
C TYR A 202 11.84 -45.98 -61.18
N LEU A 203 11.82 -44.95 -60.33
CA LEU A 203 12.93 -44.61 -59.45
C LEU A 203 12.40 -44.37 -58.03
N SER A 204 13.08 -44.95 -57.05
CA SER A 204 12.84 -44.74 -55.63
C SER A 204 14.12 -44.33 -54.93
N TYR A 205 14.02 -43.42 -53.95
CA TYR A 205 15.18 -42.86 -53.24
C TYR A 205 15.09 -43.17 -51.75
N ALA A 206 16.22 -43.58 -51.16
CA ALA A 206 16.37 -43.75 -49.72
C ALA A 206 17.65 -43.07 -49.22
N VAL A 207 17.55 -42.25 -48.17
CA VAL A 207 18.71 -41.75 -47.44
C VAL A 207 19.27 -42.92 -46.63
N THR A 208 20.47 -43.38 -46.97
CA THR A 208 21.14 -44.52 -46.32
C THR A 208 22.25 -44.12 -45.36
N ALA A 209 22.68 -42.85 -45.39
CA ALA A 209 23.41 -42.21 -44.30
C ALA A 209 23.01 -40.75 -44.20
N ASN A 210 22.58 -40.32 -43.01
CA ASN A 210 22.19 -38.94 -42.74
C ASN A 210 23.41 -38.00 -42.74
N PRO A 211 23.22 -36.70 -43.06
CA PRO A 211 24.23 -35.66 -42.86
C PRO A 211 24.61 -35.51 -41.38
N THR A 212 25.79 -34.93 -41.11
CA THR A 212 26.33 -34.79 -39.74
C THR A 212 26.23 -33.38 -39.17
N ARG A 213 25.99 -32.38 -40.01
CA ARG A 213 25.96 -30.95 -39.69
C ARG A 213 24.71 -30.25 -40.22
N GLY A 214 23.65 -31.02 -40.49
CA GLY A 214 22.35 -30.54 -40.95
C GLY A 214 21.36 -31.69 -41.07
N SER A 215 20.28 -31.47 -41.83
CA SER A 215 19.29 -32.48 -42.19
C SER A 215 18.98 -32.43 -43.69
N ALA A 216 18.74 -33.59 -44.32
CA ALA A 216 18.39 -33.68 -45.74
C ALA A 216 17.01 -34.35 -45.93
N VAL A 217 16.20 -33.78 -46.82
CA VAL A 217 14.90 -34.31 -47.26
C VAL A 217 14.96 -34.53 -48.77
N ILE A 218 14.44 -35.65 -49.25
CA ILE A 218 14.42 -36.01 -50.68
C ILE A 218 12.95 -36.20 -51.09
N ASN A 219 12.56 -35.56 -52.18
CA ASN A 219 11.23 -35.68 -52.76
C ASN A 219 11.17 -36.82 -53.78
N ALA A 220 9.96 -37.30 -54.09
CA ALA A 220 9.75 -38.40 -55.03
C ALA A 220 10.19 -38.09 -56.48
N ASP A 221 10.36 -36.81 -56.84
CA ASP A 221 10.87 -36.36 -58.14
C ASP A 221 12.40 -36.31 -58.22
N GLY A 222 13.11 -36.68 -57.15
CA GLY A 222 14.57 -36.64 -57.08
C GLY A 222 15.15 -35.25 -56.78
N THR A 223 14.33 -34.25 -56.46
CA THR A 223 14.80 -33.02 -55.82
C THR A 223 15.14 -33.27 -54.34
N TYR A 224 16.07 -32.50 -53.78
CA TYR A 224 16.40 -32.55 -52.37
C TYR A 224 16.54 -31.15 -51.76
N THR A 225 16.27 -31.07 -50.46
CA THR A 225 16.49 -29.88 -49.63
C THR A 225 17.40 -30.27 -48.47
N TYR A 226 18.43 -29.46 -48.21
CA TYR A 226 19.34 -29.61 -47.08
C TYR A 226 19.29 -28.36 -46.20
N THR A 227 19.02 -28.55 -44.91
CA THR A 227 18.99 -27.49 -43.90
C THR A 227 20.24 -27.62 -43.02
N PRO A 228 21.18 -26.65 -43.05
CA PRO A 228 22.35 -26.66 -42.18
C PRO A 228 21.99 -26.44 -40.70
N ASN A 229 22.77 -27.02 -39.79
CA ASN A 229 22.76 -26.64 -38.38
C ASN A 229 23.36 -25.22 -38.21
N PRO A 230 23.01 -24.45 -37.17
CA PRO A 230 23.58 -23.11 -36.93
C PRO A 230 25.11 -23.06 -36.91
N SER A 231 25.78 -24.14 -36.51
CA SER A 231 27.25 -24.29 -36.55
C SER A 231 27.86 -24.29 -37.96
N MET A 232 27.05 -24.35 -39.01
CA MET A 232 27.44 -24.28 -40.43
C MET A 232 27.16 -22.90 -41.04
N ALA A 233 26.89 -21.88 -40.22
CA ALA A 233 26.81 -20.47 -40.63
C ALA A 233 28.14 -19.73 -40.31
N PRO A 234 29.23 -19.93 -41.09
CA PRO A 234 30.49 -19.25 -40.82
C PRO A 234 30.40 -17.77 -41.20
N ALA A 235 31.16 -16.93 -40.49
CA ALA A 235 31.19 -15.50 -40.74
C ALA A 235 31.55 -15.14 -42.19
N MET A 236 30.97 -14.03 -42.69
CA MET A 236 31.24 -13.47 -44.02
C MET A 236 32.75 -13.37 -44.29
N GLY A 237 33.23 -14.06 -45.33
CA GLY A 237 34.65 -14.12 -45.71
C GLY A 237 35.37 -15.40 -45.29
N ALA A 238 34.75 -16.29 -44.50
CA ALA A 238 35.26 -17.63 -44.25
C ALA A 238 35.13 -18.55 -45.48
N ALA A 239 35.90 -19.63 -45.50
CA ALA A 239 35.76 -20.67 -46.53
C ALA A 239 34.41 -21.40 -46.39
N ALA A 240 33.79 -21.73 -47.52
CA ALA A 240 32.56 -22.53 -47.56
C ALA A 240 32.78 -23.90 -46.91
N MET A 241 31.82 -24.35 -46.10
CA MET A 241 31.87 -25.64 -45.42
C MET A 241 31.14 -26.71 -46.21
N THR A 242 31.55 -27.96 -46.06
CA THR A 242 30.86 -29.11 -46.68
C THR A 242 30.27 -30.04 -45.63
N ASP A 243 29.15 -30.67 -45.98
CA ASP A 243 28.63 -31.85 -45.30
C ASP A 243 28.20 -32.88 -46.37
N THR A 244 28.04 -34.13 -45.97
CA THR A 244 27.75 -35.23 -46.90
C THR A 244 26.68 -36.15 -46.36
N PHE A 245 25.75 -36.56 -47.23
CA PHE A 245 24.79 -37.63 -46.96
C PHE A 245 24.82 -38.67 -48.08
N ARG A 246 24.37 -39.89 -47.80
CA ARG A 246 24.30 -40.96 -48.81
C ARG A 246 22.86 -41.24 -49.22
N VAL A 247 22.67 -41.36 -50.53
CA VAL A 247 21.38 -41.68 -51.15
C VAL A 247 21.55 -42.91 -52.00
N THR A 248 20.69 -43.89 -51.76
CA THR A 248 20.52 -45.05 -52.62
C THR A 248 19.32 -44.81 -53.52
N VAL A 249 19.52 -44.93 -54.84
CA VAL A 249 18.42 -45.04 -55.81
C VAL A 249 18.23 -46.50 -56.16
N SER A 250 16.97 -46.93 -56.32
CA SER A 250 16.63 -48.25 -56.83
C SER A 250 15.56 -48.14 -57.91
N ASP A 251 15.75 -48.94 -58.96
CA ASP A 251 14.87 -49.10 -60.11
C ASP A 251 13.65 -49.99 -59.83
N ALA A 252 13.69 -50.69 -58.69
CA ALA A 252 12.85 -51.84 -58.43
C ALA A 252 11.38 -51.41 -58.42
N PRO A 253 10.56 -51.87 -59.39
CA PRO A 253 9.12 -51.81 -59.20
C PRO A 253 8.79 -52.66 -57.95
N SER A 254 7.64 -52.42 -57.34
CA SER A 254 7.18 -53.16 -56.16
C SER A 254 6.72 -54.60 -56.47
N GLY A 255 7.48 -55.33 -57.31
CA GLY A 255 7.18 -56.64 -57.88
C GLY A 255 8.42 -57.39 -58.38
N PHE A 256 8.24 -58.66 -58.74
CA PHE A 256 9.31 -59.65 -58.92
C PHE A 256 9.96 -59.62 -60.33
N ALA A 257 11.29 -59.74 -60.41
CA ALA A 257 12.09 -59.81 -61.66
C ALA A 257 13.02 -61.05 -61.67
N ILE A 258 13.53 -61.46 -62.86
CA ILE A 258 14.29 -62.72 -63.04
C ILE A 258 15.57 -62.50 -63.87
N HIS A 259 16.69 -62.22 -63.19
CA HIS A 259 17.96 -61.81 -63.82
C HIS A 259 18.79 -62.97 -64.43
N GLY A 260 18.60 -63.28 -65.72
CA GLY A 260 19.52 -64.17 -66.46
C GLY A 260 19.62 -65.61 -65.92
N LEU A 261 20.75 -66.30 -66.20
CA LEU A 261 20.98 -67.67 -65.74
C LEU A 261 21.02 -67.80 -64.20
N ALA A 262 21.50 -66.78 -63.49
CA ALA A 262 21.47 -66.74 -62.02
C ALA A 262 20.03 -66.59 -61.49
N GLY A 263 19.20 -65.74 -62.12
CA GLY A 263 17.78 -65.57 -61.83
C GLY A 263 16.95 -66.82 -62.14
N LEU A 264 17.31 -67.59 -63.17
CA LEU A 264 16.70 -68.89 -63.46
C LEU A 264 17.03 -69.92 -62.37
N VAL A 265 18.28 -69.95 -61.88
CA VAL A 265 18.69 -70.77 -60.72
C VAL A 265 17.99 -70.29 -59.44
N HIS A 266 17.76 -68.99 -59.27
CA HIS A 266 17.02 -68.41 -58.15
C HIS A 266 15.54 -68.83 -58.13
N LEU A 267 14.86 -68.78 -59.28
CA LEU A 267 13.49 -69.29 -59.43
C LEU A 267 13.40 -70.78 -59.06
N LEU A 268 14.40 -71.57 -59.48
CA LEU A 268 14.48 -73.02 -59.20
C LEU A 268 14.96 -73.35 -57.78
N SER A 269 15.36 -72.37 -56.97
CA SER A 269 15.78 -72.53 -55.57
C SER A 269 14.87 -71.84 -54.56
N PHE A 270 13.66 -71.44 -54.98
CA PHE A 270 12.58 -70.92 -54.12
C PHE A 270 12.99 -69.77 -53.17
N GLY A 271 13.89 -68.88 -53.61
CA GLY A 271 14.22 -67.66 -52.87
C GLY A 271 15.29 -67.80 -51.79
N LEU A 272 16.15 -68.82 -51.83
CA LEU A 272 17.17 -69.05 -50.80
C LEU A 272 18.39 -68.09 -50.86
N PHE A 273 18.48 -67.24 -51.88
CA PHE A 273 19.51 -66.19 -52.02
C PHE A 273 18.88 -64.91 -52.59
N GLY A 274 19.01 -63.77 -51.91
CA GLY A 274 18.60 -62.44 -52.45
C GLY A 274 19.39 -62.05 -53.71
N GLU A 275 19.07 -60.98 -54.44
CA GLU A 275 18.54 -59.67 -54.02
C GLU A 275 17.49 -59.15 -55.05
N ARG A 276 16.46 -58.39 -54.68
CA ARG A 276 16.30 -56.92 -54.81
C ARG A 276 16.91 -56.31 -56.09
N GLY A 277 16.10 -55.51 -56.80
CA GLY A 277 16.47 -54.85 -58.06
C GLY A 277 17.68 -53.92 -57.95
N ASP A 278 18.24 -53.55 -59.10
CA ASP A 278 19.51 -52.86 -59.14
C ASP A 278 19.43 -51.51 -58.43
N SER A 279 20.45 -51.25 -57.61
CA SER A 279 20.53 -50.03 -56.84
C SER A 279 21.95 -49.47 -56.85
N SER A 280 22.06 -48.15 -56.96
CA SER A 280 23.32 -47.45 -56.80
C SER A 280 23.24 -46.48 -55.64
N THR A 281 24.36 -46.32 -54.92
CA THR A 281 24.46 -45.39 -53.79
C THR A 281 25.48 -44.32 -54.14
N ALA A 282 25.04 -43.06 -54.14
CA ALA A 282 25.92 -41.91 -54.28
C ALA A 282 26.09 -41.19 -52.94
N THR A 283 27.24 -40.54 -52.77
CA THR A 283 27.43 -39.55 -51.71
C THR A 283 27.08 -38.18 -52.30
N VAL A 284 26.10 -37.51 -51.72
CA VAL A 284 25.74 -36.13 -52.05
C VAL A 284 26.57 -35.21 -51.16
N THR A 285 27.44 -34.41 -51.76
CA THR A 285 28.19 -33.36 -51.07
C THR A 285 27.46 -32.05 -51.21
N VAL A 286 27.04 -31.46 -50.10
CA VAL A 286 26.48 -30.09 -50.06
C VAL A 286 27.57 -29.12 -49.63
N THR A 287 27.67 -27.99 -50.33
CA THR A 287 28.60 -26.91 -50.03
C THR A 287 27.81 -25.71 -49.52
N VAL A 288 27.93 -25.43 -48.22
CA VAL A 288 27.31 -24.29 -47.55
C VAL A 288 28.25 -23.09 -47.69
N ALA A 289 27.89 -22.15 -48.56
CA ALA A 289 28.53 -20.84 -48.61
C ALA A 289 28.21 -20.03 -47.33
N PRO A 290 29.08 -19.09 -46.92
CA PRO A 290 28.79 -18.20 -45.79
C PRO A 290 27.44 -17.49 -45.95
N PHE A 291 26.62 -17.52 -44.91
CA PHE A 291 25.34 -16.84 -44.83
C PHE A 291 25.19 -16.25 -43.42
N THR A 292 24.42 -15.16 -43.31
CA THR A 292 24.09 -14.56 -42.02
C THR A 292 22.72 -15.07 -41.58
N PRO A 293 22.59 -15.79 -40.46
CA PRO A 293 21.28 -16.18 -39.94
C PRO A 293 20.39 -14.94 -39.71
N PRO A 294 19.06 -15.03 -39.96
CA PRO A 294 18.16 -13.94 -39.64
C PRO A 294 18.14 -13.69 -38.14
N ASN A 295 18.54 -12.50 -37.71
CA ASN A 295 18.54 -12.10 -36.30
C ASN A 295 17.10 -11.85 -35.83
N ARG A 296 16.64 -12.56 -34.80
CA ARG A 296 15.28 -12.43 -34.24
C ARG A 296 15.31 -11.51 -33.03
N VAL A 297 14.36 -10.60 -32.94
CA VAL A 297 14.30 -9.66 -31.81
C VAL A 297 14.13 -10.39 -30.47
N PRO A 298 14.82 -9.92 -29.40
CA PRO A 298 14.65 -10.48 -28.07
C PRO A 298 13.26 -10.19 -27.50
N THR A 299 12.92 -10.93 -26.44
CA THR A 299 11.68 -10.77 -25.67
C THR A 299 12.02 -10.56 -24.20
N GLY A 300 11.10 -10.02 -23.39
CA GLY A 300 11.35 -9.90 -21.96
C GLY A 300 10.14 -9.53 -21.12
N THR A 301 10.31 -9.60 -19.80
CA THR A 301 9.31 -9.23 -18.79
C THR A 301 9.97 -8.52 -17.62
N ALA A 302 9.24 -7.64 -16.93
CA ALA A 302 9.72 -6.90 -15.78
C ALA A 302 9.09 -7.44 -14.49
N ARG A 303 9.85 -7.44 -13.41
CA ARG A 303 9.41 -7.89 -12.08
C ARG A 303 9.95 -6.96 -11.00
N ILE A 304 9.07 -6.50 -10.11
CA ILE A 304 9.46 -5.82 -8.86
C ILE A 304 9.96 -6.86 -7.85
N THR A 305 11.08 -6.56 -7.19
CA THR A 305 11.71 -7.42 -6.18
C THR A 305 11.59 -6.86 -4.77
N GLY A 306 11.46 -5.54 -4.61
CA GLY A 306 11.20 -4.90 -3.31
C GLY A 306 10.78 -3.44 -3.42
N THR A 307 10.15 -2.93 -2.37
CA THR A 307 9.78 -1.52 -2.19
C THR A 307 10.09 -1.12 -0.75
N ASP A 308 10.82 -0.03 -0.57
CA ASP A 308 11.15 0.55 0.73
C ASP A 308 10.06 1.55 1.14
N ALA A 309 9.40 1.32 2.27
CA ALA A 309 8.25 2.13 2.70
C ALA A 309 8.65 3.55 3.16
N ALA A 310 9.81 3.71 3.78
CA ALA A 310 10.27 5.00 4.30
C ALA A 310 10.69 5.95 3.17
N THR A 311 11.51 5.46 2.25
CA THR A 311 12.10 6.23 1.14
C THR A 311 11.28 6.20 -0.15
N GLY A 312 10.37 5.23 -0.30
CA GLY A 312 9.62 4.99 -1.53
C GLY A 312 10.44 4.34 -2.65
N VAL A 313 11.69 3.94 -2.40
CA VAL A 313 12.58 3.34 -3.41
C VAL A 313 12.06 1.97 -3.83
N VAL A 314 11.95 1.74 -5.13
CA VAL A 314 11.52 0.46 -5.72
C VAL A 314 12.71 -0.22 -6.39
N THR A 315 12.88 -1.51 -6.15
CA THR A 315 13.88 -2.36 -6.83
C THR A 315 13.18 -3.45 -7.64
N GLY A 316 13.82 -3.87 -8.73
CA GLY A 316 13.30 -4.91 -9.60
C GLY A 316 14.32 -5.39 -10.62
N ALA A 317 13.89 -6.26 -11.52
CA ALA A 317 14.70 -6.77 -12.62
C ALA A 317 13.87 -6.92 -13.90
N VAL A 318 14.52 -6.72 -15.04
CA VAL A 318 14.03 -7.07 -16.36
C VAL A 318 14.71 -8.35 -16.82
N LEU A 319 13.89 -9.37 -17.11
CA LEU A 319 14.32 -10.70 -17.54
C LEU A 319 14.05 -10.84 -19.03
N GLY A 320 15.12 -10.80 -19.83
CA GLY A 320 15.10 -11.02 -21.26
C GLY A 320 15.36 -12.48 -21.67
N SER A 321 14.88 -12.85 -22.86
CA SER A 321 15.20 -14.10 -23.54
C SER A 321 15.36 -13.85 -25.03
N ASP A 322 16.47 -14.34 -25.58
CA ASP A 322 16.78 -14.24 -26.99
C ASP A 322 16.49 -15.57 -27.74
N PRO A 323 15.81 -15.56 -28.90
CA PRO A 323 15.53 -16.78 -29.66
C PRO A 323 16.75 -17.43 -30.32
N ASP A 324 17.81 -16.68 -30.61
CA ASP A 324 19.04 -17.11 -31.28
C ASP A 324 20.17 -17.44 -30.28
N GLY A 325 19.98 -17.09 -29.00
CA GLY A 325 20.88 -17.38 -27.89
C GLY A 325 21.91 -16.29 -27.64
N ASP A 326 21.68 -15.08 -28.15
CA ASP A 326 22.62 -13.97 -28.05
C ASP A 326 22.65 -13.29 -26.67
N PRO A 327 23.80 -12.74 -26.25
CA PRO A 327 23.96 -12.15 -24.93
C PRO A 327 23.22 -10.79 -24.85
N LEU A 328 22.30 -10.69 -23.90
CA LEU A 328 21.46 -9.52 -23.74
C LEU A 328 22.10 -8.43 -22.86
N THR A 329 21.94 -7.19 -23.27
CA THR A 329 22.27 -5.99 -22.49
C THR A 329 21.02 -5.15 -22.26
N TYR A 330 21.00 -4.42 -21.14
CA TYR A 330 19.83 -3.65 -20.69
C TYR A 330 20.21 -2.20 -20.45
N ALA A 331 19.37 -1.28 -20.92
CA ALA A 331 19.50 0.16 -20.70
C ALA A 331 18.13 0.81 -20.59
N GLY A 332 17.98 1.86 -19.80
CA GLY A 332 16.69 2.58 -19.65
C GLY A 332 16.87 4.08 -19.55
N SER A 333 15.74 4.80 -19.52
CA SER A 333 15.73 6.23 -19.16
C SER A 333 16.36 6.41 -17.78
N ALA A 334 17.20 7.44 -17.59
CA ALA A 334 17.81 7.74 -16.29
C ALA A 334 16.86 8.47 -15.31
N THR A 335 15.78 9.05 -15.83
CA THR A 335 14.75 9.76 -15.06
C THR A 335 13.39 9.65 -15.74
N THR A 336 12.34 9.94 -14.97
CA THR A 336 10.98 10.22 -15.42
C THR A 336 10.58 11.63 -14.96
N GLY A 337 9.33 12.03 -15.17
CA GLY A 337 8.78 13.24 -14.54
C GLY A 337 8.54 13.10 -13.02
N LYS A 338 8.69 11.90 -12.46
CA LYS A 338 8.34 11.56 -11.07
C LYS A 338 9.46 10.89 -10.27
N GLY A 339 10.60 10.56 -10.87
CA GLY A 339 11.69 9.88 -10.18
C GLY A 339 12.96 9.72 -11.02
N ALA A 340 14.02 9.25 -10.36
CA ALA A 340 15.25 8.77 -10.99
C ALA A 340 15.20 7.26 -11.20
N VAL A 341 15.86 6.77 -12.25
CA VAL A 341 15.94 5.36 -12.61
C VAL A 341 17.40 5.01 -12.88
N VAL A 342 17.88 3.93 -12.26
CA VAL A 342 19.17 3.31 -12.57
C VAL A 342 18.91 1.90 -13.06
N VAL A 343 19.37 1.58 -14.27
CA VAL A 343 19.32 0.22 -14.85
C VAL A 343 20.74 -0.32 -14.96
N ALA A 344 20.98 -1.47 -14.37
CA ALA A 344 22.24 -2.20 -14.48
C ALA A 344 22.31 -2.95 -15.83
N PRO A 345 23.50 -3.17 -16.41
CA PRO A 345 23.65 -3.92 -17.66
C PRO A 345 23.17 -5.39 -17.62
N ALA A 346 22.83 -5.91 -16.44
CA ALA A 346 22.27 -7.25 -16.24
C ALA A 346 20.73 -7.29 -16.16
N GLY A 347 20.06 -6.13 -16.17
CA GLY A 347 18.60 -6.01 -16.14
C GLY A 347 18.02 -5.60 -14.78
N ASP A 348 18.79 -5.68 -13.69
CA ASP A 348 18.38 -5.12 -12.39
C ASP A 348 18.15 -3.61 -12.48
N PHE A 349 17.16 -3.09 -11.78
CA PHE A 349 16.87 -1.66 -11.72
C PHE A 349 16.56 -1.17 -10.31
N THR A 350 16.80 0.13 -10.09
CA THR A 350 16.38 0.89 -8.91
C THR A 350 15.66 2.14 -9.39
N TYR A 351 14.48 2.40 -8.82
CA TYR A 351 13.69 3.60 -9.03
C TYR A 351 13.57 4.37 -7.72
N THR A 352 13.90 5.66 -7.75
CA THR A 352 13.78 6.58 -6.62
C THR A 352 12.77 7.67 -6.99
N PRO A 353 11.53 7.64 -6.45
CA PRO A 353 10.55 8.69 -6.72
C PRO A 353 10.99 10.03 -6.11
N THR A 354 10.48 11.14 -6.64
CA THR A 354 10.65 12.47 -6.06
C THR A 354 9.64 12.70 -4.93
N ASP A 355 10.01 13.54 -3.96
CA ASP A 355 9.13 13.86 -2.82
C ASP A 355 7.79 14.44 -3.28
N ALA A 356 7.78 15.28 -4.32
CA ALA A 356 6.56 15.80 -4.92
C ALA A 356 5.65 14.70 -5.52
N ALA A 357 6.24 13.67 -6.16
CA ALA A 357 5.47 12.55 -6.70
C ALA A 357 4.93 11.65 -5.58
N ARG A 358 5.73 11.42 -4.53
CA ARG A 358 5.31 10.71 -3.31
C ARG A 358 4.22 11.49 -2.55
N GLN A 359 4.28 12.81 -2.47
CA GLN A 359 3.26 13.66 -1.87
C GLN A 359 1.95 13.61 -2.66
N ALA A 360 2.01 13.66 -3.99
CA ALA A 360 0.82 13.48 -4.85
C ALA A 360 0.17 12.09 -4.66
N ALA A 361 0.98 11.04 -4.48
CA ALA A 361 0.48 9.69 -4.18
C ALA A 361 -0.20 9.58 -2.78
N ALA A 362 0.17 10.46 -1.84
CA ALA A 362 -0.37 10.51 -0.48
C ALA A 362 -1.76 11.14 -0.38
N ALA A 363 -2.17 11.96 -1.35
CA ALA A 363 -3.42 12.73 -1.26
C ALA A 363 -4.67 11.85 -1.13
N ALA A 364 -5.62 12.29 -0.30
CA ALA A 364 -6.93 11.67 -0.18
C ALA A 364 -7.65 11.70 -1.54
N GLY A 365 -7.94 10.52 -2.08
CA GLY A 365 -8.53 10.37 -3.41
C GLY A 365 -7.55 10.37 -4.59
N ALA A 366 -6.22 10.35 -4.37
CA ALA A 366 -5.25 10.28 -5.47
C ALA A 366 -5.54 9.09 -6.41
N THR A 367 -5.30 9.28 -7.70
CA THR A 367 -5.60 8.32 -8.75
C THR A 367 -4.55 7.21 -8.85
N ALA A 368 -4.89 6.11 -9.54
CA ALA A 368 -3.91 5.08 -9.89
C ALA A 368 -2.73 5.63 -10.72
N ALA A 369 -2.96 6.69 -11.51
CA ALA A 369 -1.93 7.39 -12.26
C ALA A 369 -1.02 8.23 -11.35
N GLU A 370 -1.48 8.72 -10.20
CA GLU A 370 -0.62 9.43 -9.22
C GLU A 370 0.20 8.44 -8.40
N ARG A 371 -0.40 7.32 -7.98
CA ARG A 371 0.27 6.26 -7.19
C ARG A 371 1.20 5.33 -7.98
N SER A 372 1.47 5.61 -9.25
CA SER A 372 2.40 4.82 -10.06
C SER A 372 3.22 5.70 -11.02
N ASP A 373 4.32 5.14 -11.50
CA ASP A 373 5.14 5.70 -12.58
C ASP A 373 5.46 4.63 -13.61
N THR A 374 5.89 5.03 -14.80
CA THR A 374 6.31 4.09 -15.85
C THR A 374 7.48 4.64 -16.63
N PHE A 375 8.55 3.85 -16.69
CA PHE A 375 9.74 4.10 -17.52
C PHE A 375 9.93 2.96 -18.52
N THR A 376 10.86 3.13 -19.46
CA THR A 376 11.17 2.11 -20.48
C THR A 376 12.56 1.55 -20.25
N VAL A 377 12.68 0.22 -20.35
CA VAL A 377 13.95 -0.50 -20.43
C VAL A 377 14.06 -1.15 -21.80
N THR A 378 15.09 -0.81 -22.55
CA THR A 378 15.48 -1.45 -23.80
C THR A 378 16.34 -2.67 -23.50
N ILE A 379 16.00 -3.79 -24.12
CA ILE A 379 16.80 -5.01 -24.20
C ILE A 379 17.42 -5.05 -25.59
N ASP A 380 18.74 -5.24 -25.68
CA ASP A 380 19.53 -5.26 -26.92
C ASP A 380 20.39 -6.54 -26.97
N ASP A 381 20.33 -7.26 -28.10
CA ASP A 381 21.07 -8.49 -28.38
C ASP A 381 22.49 -8.27 -28.95
N GLY A 382 22.88 -7.01 -29.17
CA GLY A 382 24.18 -6.65 -29.76
C GLY A 382 24.31 -6.95 -31.26
N ARG A 383 23.24 -7.42 -31.90
CA ARG A 383 23.14 -7.76 -33.33
C ARG A 383 22.07 -6.97 -34.07
N GLY A 384 21.36 -6.08 -33.37
CA GLY A 384 20.39 -5.14 -33.92
C GLY A 384 18.93 -5.52 -33.66
N GLY A 385 18.68 -6.61 -32.94
CA GLY A 385 17.37 -6.88 -32.36
C GLY A 385 17.24 -6.15 -31.03
N THR A 386 16.26 -5.26 -30.95
CA THR A 386 15.98 -4.49 -29.74
C THR A 386 14.49 -4.55 -29.41
N VAL A 387 14.17 -4.61 -28.12
CA VAL A 387 12.79 -4.48 -27.63
C VAL A 387 12.72 -3.47 -26.48
N ALA A 388 11.77 -2.54 -26.58
CA ALA A 388 11.49 -1.54 -25.56
C ALA A 388 10.36 -2.06 -24.66
N LEU A 389 10.67 -2.35 -23.39
CA LEU A 389 9.74 -2.87 -22.40
C LEU A 389 9.31 -1.76 -21.42
N PRO A 390 8.01 -1.44 -21.31
CA PRO A 390 7.53 -0.55 -20.25
C PRO A 390 7.59 -1.25 -18.89
N VAL A 391 8.13 -0.55 -17.90
CA VAL A 391 8.24 -1.00 -16.50
C VAL A 391 7.41 -0.03 -15.65
N THR A 392 6.29 -0.53 -15.10
CA THR A 392 5.43 0.23 -14.19
C THR A 392 5.80 -0.09 -12.75
N VAL A 393 6.00 0.94 -11.94
CA VAL A 393 6.36 0.87 -10.52
C VAL A 393 5.36 1.62 -9.65
N PRO A 394 5.05 1.14 -8.43
CA PRO A 394 4.26 1.91 -7.47
C PRO A 394 5.09 3.09 -6.94
N ILE A 395 4.41 4.17 -6.55
CA ILE A 395 5.01 5.25 -5.76
C ILE A 395 4.47 5.14 -4.34
N GLY A 396 5.36 4.90 -3.38
CA GLY A 396 5.01 4.99 -1.95
C GLY A 396 4.77 6.44 -1.54
N ALA A 397 3.65 6.70 -0.86
CA ALA A 397 3.35 8.02 -0.31
C ALA A 397 4.48 8.54 0.60
N VAL A 398 4.72 9.86 0.67
CA VAL A 398 5.36 10.42 1.88
C VAL A 398 4.25 10.69 2.87
N SER A 399 4.38 10.17 4.09
CA SER A 399 3.71 10.76 5.24
C SER A 399 4.60 11.88 5.77
N GLU A 400 4.56 13.04 5.11
CA GLU A 400 5.10 14.27 5.70
C GLU A 400 4.22 14.61 6.90
N LEU A 401 4.79 14.48 8.10
CA LEU A 401 4.03 14.63 9.33
C LEU A 401 3.53 16.06 9.51
N SER A 402 2.27 16.18 9.94
CA SER A 402 1.67 17.45 10.28
C SER A 402 2.46 18.20 11.35
N THR A 403 2.48 19.51 11.24
CA THR A 403 3.01 20.39 12.28
C THR A 403 1.89 21.15 12.95
N PHE A 404 1.91 21.18 14.28
CA PHE A 404 1.10 22.10 15.08
C PHE A 404 1.99 23.28 15.50
N CYS A 405 1.63 24.49 15.11
CA CYS A 405 2.45 25.69 15.33
C CYS A 405 3.93 25.55 14.88
N GLY A 406 4.17 24.84 13.78
CA GLY A 406 5.53 24.59 13.26
C GLY A 406 6.30 23.46 13.96
N CYS A 407 5.71 22.78 14.94
CA CYS A 407 6.28 21.61 15.61
C CYS A 407 5.60 20.33 15.14
N THR A 408 6.36 19.35 14.67
CA THR A 408 5.86 17.99 14.50
C THR A 408 5.52 17.41 15.87
N LEU A 409 4.34 16.79 15.99
CA LEU A 409 3.82 16.30 17.27
C LEU A 409 4.23 14.84 17.51
N MET A 410 5.42 14.65 18.09
CA MET A 410 6.19 13.40 18.23
C MET A 410 7.07 13.07 17.00
N PRO A 411 8.25 12.43 17.19
CA PRO A 411 9.07 11.96 16.08
C PRO A 411 8.39 10.84 15.26
N ALA A 412 8.72 10.76 13.97
CA ALA A 412 8.11 9.80 13.03
C ALA A 412 8.38 8.32 13.36
N ASP A 413 9.47 8.03 14.07
CA ASP A 413 9.82 6.71 14.59
C ASP A 413 9.16 6.42 15.95
N THR A 414 7.93 6.90 16.16
CA THR A 414 7.12 6.61 17.35
C THR A 414 5.79 5.94 17.05
N VAL A 415 5.21 5.30 18.06
CA VAL A 415 3.87 4.69 18.03
C VAL A 415 2.78 5.64 17.54
N PHE A 416 2.94 6.94 17.77
CA PHE A 416 1.96 7.96 17.39
C PHE A 416 1.80 8.06 15.88
N HIS A 417 2.84 7.75 15.09
CA HIS A 417 2.81 7.78 13.63
C HIS A 417 2.90 6.40 12.97
N ALA A 418 2.91 5.33 13.77
CA ALA A 418 3.01 3.97 13.28
C ALA A 418 1.84 3.59 12.36
N ASP A 419 2.13 2.84 11.30
CA ASP A 419 1.11 2.11 10.56
C ASP A 419 0.78 0.82 11.32
N VAL A 420 -0.38 0.79 11.98
CA VAL A 420 -0.87 -0.35 12.74
C VAL A 420 -1.77 -1.27 11.90
N SER A 421 -2.00 -0.99 10.61
CA SER A 421 -3.00 -1.68 9.78
C SER A 421 -2.67 -3.16 9.49
N THR A 422 -1.39 -3.52 9.55
CA THR A 422 -0.88 -4.88 9.30
C THR A 422 -0.61 -5.69 10.56
N LEU A 423 -0.63 -5.06 11.75
CA LEU A 423 -0.24 -5.69 13.01
C LEU A 423 -1.15 -6.86 13.40
N PRO A 424 -0.64 -7.84 14.20
CA PRO A 424 -1.46 -8.93 14.71
C PRO A 424 -2.63 -8.43 15.56
N VAL A 425 -3.80 -9.03 15.38
CA VAL A 425 -4.97 -8.80 16.23
C VAL A 425 -4.78 -9.54 17.56
N LEU A 426 -5.01 -8.85 18.68
CA LEU A 426 -4.91 -9.42 20.01
C LEU A 426 -6.03 -10.44 20.24
N ALA A 427 -5.70 -11.57 20.87
CA ALA A 427 -6.64 -12.66 21.13
C ALA A 427 -7.86 -12.29 22.00
N LYS A 428 -7.84 -11.10 22.65
CA LYS A 428 -8.97 -10.54 23.42
C LYS A 428 -9.81 -9.53 22.63
N SER A 429 -9.48 -9.22 21.38
CA SER A 429 -10.14 -8.18 20.56
C SER A 429 -11.66 -8.28 20.61
N ASP A 430 -12.23 -9.42 20.19
CA ASP A 430 -13.68 -9.65 20.16
C ASP A 430 -14.32 -9.53 21.55
N THR A 431 -13.65 -10.06 22.59
CA THR A 431 -14.13 -9.96 23.97
C THR A 431 -14.19 -8.51 24.46
N TRP A 432 -13.24 -7.67 24.03
CA TRP A 432 -13.20 -6.27 24.41
C TRP A 432 -14.16 -5.40 23.60
N THR A 433 -14.35 -5.67 22.30
CA THR A 433 -15.34 -4.93 21.49
C THR A 433 -16.77 -5.30 21.88
N ASP A 434 -17.05 -6.57 22.18
CA ASP A 434 -18.33 -7.02 22.78
C ASP A 434 -18.55 -6.39 24.17
N LEU A 435 -17.51 -6.36 25.03
CA LEU A 435 -17.59 -5.74 26.35
C LEU A 435 -17.91 -4.25 26.23
N LEU A 436 -17.21 -3.51 25.36
CA LEU A 436 -17.40 -2.08 25.16
C LEU A 436 -18.79 -1.78 24.60
N GLY A 437 -19.22 -2.53 23.58
CA GLY A 437 -20.54 -2.37 22.94
C GLY A 437 -20.73 -1.00 22.29
N GLY A 438 -21.96 -0.72 21.84
CA GLY A 438 -22.34 0.60 21.32
C GLY A 438 -21.56 1.03 20.06
N THR A 439 -21.34 2.34 19.94
CA THR A 439 -20.66 3.00 18.81
C THR A 439 -19.44 3.80 19.28
N LEU A 440 -18.61 4.22 18.33
CA LEU A 440 -17.75 5.38 18.50
C LEU A 440 -18.63 6.59 18.83
N LEU A 441 -18.19 7.46 19.74
CA LEU A 441 -18.89 8.65 20.20
C LEU A 441 -18.06 9.88 19.84
N ALA A 442 -18.51 10.61 18.82
CA ALA A 442 -17.83 11.79 18.31
C ALA A 442 -18.44 13.07 18.92
N ALA A 443 -17.67 13.77 19.76
CA ALA A 443 -18.16 14.91 20.55
C ALA A 443 -17.18 16.09 20.52
N TRP A 444 -17.23 16.89 19.45
CA TRP A 444 -16.50 18.16 19.32
C TRP A 444 -17.34 19.23 18.63
N GLY A 445 -17.07 20.49 18.97
CA GLY A 445 -17.73 21.65 18.38
C GLY A 445 -19.26 21.69 18.60
N GLY A 446 -19.92 22.65 17.95
CA GLY A 446 -21.37 22.84 18.00
C GLY A 446 -21.87 23.89 18.99
N GLU A 447 -23.20 24.05 19.03
CA GLU A 447 -23.88 24.92 20.00
C GLU A 447 -23.54 24.51 21.44
N PRO A 448 -23.25 25.45 22.36
CA PRO A 448 -22.76 25.11 23.69
C PRO A 448 -23.73 24.22 24.49
N TRP A 449 -23.39 22.94 24.65
CA TRP A 449 -24.20 22.01 25.45
C TRP A 449 -24.07 22.39 26.92
N MET A 450 -25.17 22.88 27.50
CA MET A 450 -25.18 23.54 28.81
C MET A 450 -24.16 24.68 28.96
N GLY A 451 -23.82 25.37 27.86
CA GLY A 451 -22.83 26.45 27.85
C GLY A 451 -21.39 26.02 27.55
N VAL A 452 -21.12 24.74 27.30
CA VAL A 452 -19.78 24.17 27.06
C VAL A 452 -19.67 23.60 25.65
N THR A 453 -18.54 23.80 24.96
CA THR A 453 -18.18 23.00 23.77
C THR A 453 -17.56 21.68 24.21
N ALA A 454 -18.09 20.56 23.71
CA ALA A 454 -17.52 19.24 23.97
C ALA A 454 -16.13 19.08 23.31
N GLY A 455 -15.30 18.20 23.88
CA GLY A 455 -13.91 17.99 23.47
C GLY A 455 -12.91 18.66 24.44
N MET A 456 -11.63 18.55 24.11
CA MET A 456 -10.53 19.09 24.91
C MET A 456 -10.11 20.48 24.39
N PRO A 457 -10.10 21.55 25.19
CA PRO A 457 -9.63 22.86 24.73
C PRO A 457 -8.10 22.89 24.62
N VAL A 458 -7.58 23.34 23.48
CA VAL A 458 -6.14 23.62 23.33
C VAL A 458 -5.92 25.12 23.32
N ASN A 459 -5.13 25.62 24.27
CA ASN A 459 -4.74 27.02 24.34
C ASN A 459 -3.37 27.18 23.66
N VAL A 460 -3.27 28.07 22.67
CA VAL A 460 -1.98 28.43 22.06
C VAL A 460 -1.52 29.76 22.65
N VAL A 461 -0.26 29.83 23.06
CA VAL A 461 0.38 31.06 23.56
C VAL A 461 1.67 31.34 22.81
N GLY A 462 1.95 32.63 22.58
CA GLY A 462 3.15 33.07 21.90
C GLY A 462 4.44 32.67 22.63
N PRO A 463 5.59 32.67 21.92
CA PRO A 463 6.86 32.18 22.46
C PRO A 463 7.28 32.91 23.74
N ASP A 464 6.96 34.20 23.84
CA ASP A 464 7.32 35.08 24.96
C ASP A 464 6.28 35.12 26.11
N ARG A 465 5.24 34.26 26.14
CA ARG A 465 4.27 34.28 27.27
C ARG A 465 5.01 33.99 28.58
N PRO A 466 4.91 34.87 29.60
CA PRO A 466 5.51 34.60 30.90
C PRO A 466 4.96 33.30 31.50
N THR A 467 5.77 32.65 32.33
CA THR A 467 5.35 31.43 33.03
C THR A 467 4.98 31.72 34.48
N GLU A 468 4.03 30.95 34.99
CA GLU A 468 3.39 31.11 36.29
C GLU A 468 3.62 29.87 37.14
N THR A 469 3.82 30.04 38.45
CA THR A 469 4.03 28.91 39.37
C THR A 469 2.68 28.33 39.79
N VAL A 470 2.45 27.05 39.48
CA VAL A 470 1.23 26.33 39.86
C VAL A 470 1.39 25.70 41.24
N ILE A 471 0.36 25.83 42.08
CA ILE A 471 0.30 25.23 43.41
C ILE A 471 -0.39 23.87 43.31
N PHE A 472 0.38 22.79 43.46
CA PHE A 472 -0.17 21.44 43.50
C PHE A 472 -0.71 21.15 44.90
N ASN A 473 -2.02 21.36 45.10
CA ASN A 473 -2.71 21.17 46.38
C ASN A 473 -4.21 20.89 46.20
N ARG A 474 -4.60 20.25 45.09
CA ARG A 474 -6.00 20.01 44.72
C ARG A 474 -6.36 18.52 44.58
N GLY A 475 -5.70 17.63 45.32
CA GLY A 475 -5.99 16.18 45.28
C GLY A 475 -5.45 15.37 46.46
N TYR A 476 -5.40 15.95 47.67
CA TYR A 476 -4.75 15.40 48.88
C TYR A 476 -3.22 15.15 48.78
N SER A 477 -2.65 15.12 47.58
CA SER A 477 -1.21 15.14 47.33
C SER A 477 -0.71 16.53 46.97
N THR A 478 0.48 16.88 47.47
CA THR A 478 1.23 18.10 47.14
C THR A 478 2.61 17.81 46.55
N SER A 479 2.95 16.52 46.37
CA SER A 479 4.24 16.07 45.83
C SER A 479 4.12 14.63 45.35
N GLY A 480 4.78 14.27 44.25
CA GLY A 480 4.76 12.91 43.75
C GLY A 480 5.10 12.82 42.26
N PRO A 481 5.11 11.61 41.68
CA PRO A 481 5.50 11.38 40.29
C PRO A 481 4.55 12.02 39.26
N SER A 482 3.35 12.46 39.66
CA SER A 482 2.38 13.12 38.78
C SER A 482 2.52 14.65 38.73
N ILE A 483 3.51 15.24 39.40
CA ILE A 483 3.68 16.70 39.53
C ILE A 483 5.03 17.14 38.96
N ASP A 484 5.04 17.70 37.76
CA ASP A 484 6.09 18.62 37.33
C ASP A 484 5.82 20.00 37.96
N SER A 485 6.68 20.42 38.89
CA SER A 485 6.53 21.69 39.61
C SER A 485 7.16 22.89 38.91
N ALA A 486 7.61 22.75 37.67
CA ALA A 486 8.13 23.86 36.89
C ALA A 486 7.02 24.89 36.54
N PRO A 487 7.36 26.15 36.18
CA PRO A 487 6.38 27.15 35.77
C PRO A 487 5.68 26.83 34.44
N TYR A 488 4.41 27.21 34.32
CA TYR A 488 3.52 26.96 33.16
C TYR A 488 3.11 28.27 32.47
N ALA A 489 3.07 28.31 31.13
CA ALA A 489 2.76 29.49 30.32
C ALA A 489 1.25 29.79 30.19
N ILE A 490 0.51 29.68 31.30
CA ILE A 490 -0.96 29.80 31.33
C ILE A 490 -1.42 31.14 30.72
N PRO A 491 -2.37 31.16 29.75
CA PRO A 491 -2.88 32.40 29.18
C PRO A 491 -3.80 33.16 30.16
N ASP A 492 -3.98 34.47 29.94
CA ASP A 492 -4.80 35.35 30.79
C ASP A 492 -6.29 34.96 30.84
N TYR A 493 -6.78 34.27 29.80
CA TYR A 493 -8.15 33.79 29.68
C TYR A 493 -8.15 32.34 29.18
N PRO A 494 -7.79 31.37 30.04
CA PRO A 494 -7.63 29.98 29.62
C PRO A 494 -8.99 29.34 29.35
N LEU A 495 -9.08 28.63 28.22
CA LEU A 495 -10.12 27.64 27.99
C LEU A 495 -9.75 26.39 28.81
N VAL A 496 -10.68 25.95 29.66
CA VAL A 496 -10.50 24.79 30.53
C VAL A 496 -11.63 23.80 30.28
N GLU A 497 -11.30 22.50 30.31
CA GLU A 497 -12.28 21.45 30.04
C GLU A 497 -13.49 21.52 30.98
N GLY A 498 -14.68 21.20 30.46
CA GLY A 498 -15.94 21.23 31.19
C GLY A 498 -16.45 22.63 31.56
N MET A 499 -15.72 23.71 31.32
CA MET A 499 -16.11 25.08 31.66
C MET A 499 -16.86 25.80 30.54
N PRO A 500 -17.77 26.75 30.87
CA PRO A 500 -18.24 27.18 32.19
C PRO A 500 -19.37 26.29 32.79
N GLY A 501 -19.45 25.01 32.40
CA GLY A 501 -20.50 24.08 32.85
C GLY A 501 -20.52 23.85 34.35
N ILE A 502 -21.71 23.50 34.88
CA ILE A 502 -21.95 23.24 36.30
C ILE A 502 -22.70 21.91 36.44
N PRO A 503 -22.08 20.84 37.01
CA PRO A 503 -20.66 20.72 37.34
C PRO A 503 -19.77 20.59 36.10
N ALA A 504 -18.61 21.25 36.11
CA ALA A 504 -17.54 20.99 35.13
C ALA A 504 -16.83 19.69 35.50
N TRP A 505 -16.64 18.81 34.52
CA TRP A 505 -15.83 17.60 34.63
C TRP A 505 -14.34 17.93 34.43
N ASP A 506 -13.47 17.18 35.13
CA ASP A 506 -11.99 17.03 35.07
C ASP A 506 -11.07 18.27 34.97
N ARG A 507 -11.50 19.34 34.30
CA ARG A 507 -10.87 20.67 34.29
C ARG A 507 -9.41 20.61 33.87
N HIS A 508 -9.14 19.89 32.78
CA HIS A 508 -7.86 19.91 32.10
C HIS A 508 -7.58 21.29 31.50
N LEU A 509 -6.34 21.73 31.62
CA LEU A 509 -5.80 22.93 30.99
C LEU A 509 -4.58 22.52 30.17
N LEU A 510 -4.75 22.48 28.86
CA LEU A 510 -3.69 22.24 27.88
C LEU A 510 -3.23 23.57 27.30
N VAL A 511 -1.93 23.82 27.35
CA VAL A 511 -1.27 25.00 26.81
C VAL A 511 -0.12 24.57 25.91
N PHE A 512 -0.14 25.00 24.65
CA PHE A 512 0.98 24.85 23.74
C PHE A 512 1.69 26.19 23.58
N GLN A 513 3.01 26.22 23.82
CA GLN A 513 3.82 27.43 23.70
C GLN A 513 4.59 27.42 22.38
N GLU A 514 4.24 28.34 21.49
CA GLU A 514 4.84 28.49 20.15
C GLU A 514 6.38 28.57 20.22
N GLY A 515 7.07 27.99 19.24
CA GLY A 515 8.53 28.00 19.16
C GLY A 515 9.27 27.15 20.21
N THR A 516 8.56 26.51 21.15
CA THR A 516 9.18 25.63 22.17
C THR A 516 8.94 24.14 21.93
N CYS A 517 7.91 23.79 21.15
CA CYS A 517 7.41 22.43 20.98
C CYS A 517 7.02 21.71 22.29
N ILE A 518 6.69 22.45 23.35
CA ILE A 518 6.25 21.89 24.63
C ILE A 518 4.71 21.94 24.74
N SER A 519 4.08 20.77 24.91
CA SER A 519 2.71 20.68 25.43
C SER A 519 2.75 20.72 26.95
N GLN A 520 2.03 21.65 27.56
CA GLN A 520 1.97 21.85 29.00
C GLN A 520 0.56 21.51 29.49
N GLU A 521 0.43 20.47 30.30
CA GLU A 521 -0.85 19.82 30.57
C GLU A 521 -1.07 19.74 32.09
N LEU A 522 -2.18 20.30 32.57
CA LEU A 522 -2.55 20.36 33.98
C LEU A 522 -3.93 19.73 34.20
N TYR A 523 -4.08 18.98 35.30
CA TYR A 523 -5.32 18.30 35.69
C TYR A 523 -6.01 18.98 36.88
N ASN A 524 -7.35 18.98 36.87
CA ASN A 524 -8.23 19.51 37.93
C ASN A 524 -7.88 20.94 38.34
N VAL A 525 -7.73 21.86 37.38
CA VAL A 525 -7.23 23.20 37.69
C VAL A 525 -8.25 24.12 38.35
N ALA A 526 -7.77 25.05 39.18
CA ALA A 526 -8.54 26.10 39.81
C ALA A 526 -7.73 27.39 40.02
N ASN A 527 -8.45 28.49 40.16
CA ASN A 527 -7.93 29.78 40.57
C ASN A 527 -8.96 30.41 41.51
N GLY A 528 -8.53 30.97 42.64
CA GLY A 528 -9.43 31.55 43.64
C GLY A 528 -10.12 32.85 43.21
N VAL A 529 -9.57 33.53 42.20
CA VAL A 529 -9.98 34.89 41.79
C VAL A 529 -10.48 34.93 40.34
N GLU A 530 -9.79 34.23 39.43
CA GLU A 530 -9.97 34.38 37.97
C GLU A 530 -10.95 33.37 37.39
N MET A 531 -11.01 32.17 37.96
CA MET A 531 -11.76 31.04 37.41
C MET A 531 -13.15 30.92 38.06
N PRO A 532 -14.24 30.78 37.28
CA PRO A 532 -15.57 30.61 37.84
C PRO A 532 -15.68 29.31 38.63
N ALA A 533 -16.48 29.31 39.69
CA ALA A 533 -16.74 28.10 40.46
C ALA A 533 -17.68 27.16 39.70
N ASN A 534 -17.31 25.88 39.58
CA ASN A 534 -18.11 24.88 38.85
C ASN A 534 -19.24 24.26 39.69
N SER A 535 -19.29 24.51 41.00
CA SER A 535 -20.25 23.92 41.93
C SER A 535 -20.24 24.70 43.25
N LEU A 536 -21.19 24.42 44.15
CA LEU A 536 -21.18 25.05 45.48
C LEU A 536 -19.96 24.63 46.32
N ALA A 537 -19.52 23.38 46.19
CA ALA A 537 -18.32 22.89 46.86
C ALA A 537 -17.06 23.58 46.32
N ASP A 538 -16.95 23.72 45.00
CA ASP A 538 -15.85 24.44 44.34
C ASP A 538 -15.91 25.95 44.61
N ALA A 539 -17.08 26.55 44.81
CA ALA A 539 -17.20 27.95 45.22
C ALA A 539 -16.65 28.19 46.63
N LEU A 540 -16.90 27.25 47.56
CA LEU A 540 -16.30 27.27 48.89
C LEU A 540 -14.79 27.01 48.82
N GLY A 541 -14.35 26.09 47.96
CA GLY A 541 -12.94 25.83 47.66
C GLY A 541 -12.23 27.08 47.14
N ASN A 542 -12.75 27.71 46.09
CA ASN A 542 -12.20 28.94 45.50
C ASN A 542 -12.16 30.09 46.51
N ALA A 543 -13.14 30.22 47.41
CA ALA A 543 -13.09 31.21 48.49
C ALA A 543 -11.94 30.95 49.50
N VAL A 544 -11.66 29.68 49.82
CA VAL A 544 -10.50 29.29 50.64
C VAL A 544 -9.20 29.53 49.88
N TYR A 545 -9.13 29.14 48.61
CA TYR A 545 -7.96 29.36 47.75
C TYR A 545 -7.65 30.85 47.54
N ALA A 546 -8.66 31.69 47.36
CA ALA A 546 -8.49 33.15 47.28
C ALA A 546 -7.90 33.74 48.57
N ASN A 547 -8.20 33.15 49.73
CA ASN A 547 -7.67 33.59 51.02
C ASN A 547 -6.23 33.11 51.26
N LEU A 548 -5.91 31.87 50.87
CA LEU A 548 -4.59 31.26 51.09
C LEU A 548 -3.54 31.64 50.03
N TYR A 549 -3.97 31.74 48.77
CA TYR A 549 -3.11 31.77 47.59
C TYR A 549 -3.44 32.90 46.61
N GLY A 550 -4.49 33.68 46.87
CA GLY A 550 -4.91 34.79 46.00
C GLY A 550 -5.32 34.31 44.61
N SER A 551 -4.71 34.90 43.58
CA SER A 551 -4.93 34.56 42.17
C SER A 551 -3.93 33.54 41.61
N ALA A 552 -3.21 32.80 42.46
CA ALA A 552 -2.35 31.73 41.99
C ALA A 552 -3.18 30.58 41.37
N TRP A 553 -2.63 29.98 40.31
CA TRP A 553 -3.16 28.75 39.73
C TRP A 553 -2.86 27.55 40.62
N ILE A 554 -3.83 26.64 40.70
CA ILE A 554 -3.83 25.47 41.57
C ILE A 554 -4.22 24.26 40.72
N ALA A 555 -3.50 23.16 40.84
CA ALA A 555 -3.78 21.93 40.11
C ALA A 555 -3.65 20.70 41.03
N GLU A 556 -4.09 19.54 40.53
CA GLU A 556 -3.89 18.25 41.18
C GLU A 556 -2.63 17.56 40.66
N ALA A 557 -2.48 17.53 39.34
CA ALA A 557 -1.35 16.95 38.63
C ALA A 557 -0.95 17.83 37.44
N GLY A 558 0.28 17.65 36.96
CA GLY A 558 0.85 18.50 35.91
C GLY A 558 2.06 17.88 35.26
N VAL A 559 2.19 18.11 33.94
CA VAL A 559 3.28 17.58 33.11
C VAL A 559 3.62 18.56 31.99
N ARG A 560 4.86 18.48 31.51
CA ARG A 560 5.29 19.13 30.27
C ARG A 560 5.91 18.07 29.37
N PHE A 561 5.32 17.85 28.21
CA PHE A 561 5.81 16.92 27.21
C PHE A 561 6.55 17.68 26.13
N ASP A 562 7.80 17.28 25.85
CA ASP A 562 8.55 17.74 24.68
C ASP A 562 8.06 16.97 23.45
N MET A 563 7.35 17.65 22.55
CA MET A 563 6.82 17.05 21.32
C MET A 563 7.93 16.66 20.32
N SER A 564 9.17 17.11 20.51
CA SER A 564 10.31 16.71 19.67
C SER A 564 11.05 15.47 20.20
N SER A 565 10.63 14.93 21.36
CA SER A 565 11.28 13.81 22.03
C SER A 565 10.39 12.57 22.02
N PRO A 566 10.91 11.37 21.70
CA PRO A 566 10.13 10.13 21.75
C PRO A 566 10.16 9.49 23.16
N LEU A 567 10.78 10.14 24.13
CA LEU A 567 11.00 9.62 25.49
C LEU A 567 9.88 10.03 26.44
N TYR A 568 9.64 9.19 27.45
CA TYR A 568 8.70 9.51 28.52
C TYR A 568 9.14 10.77 29.30
N PRO A 569 8.21 11.60 29.79
CA PRO A 569 8.55 12.70 30.68
C PRO A 569 9.17 12.14 31.97
N ALA A 570 10.21 12.80 32.48
CA ALA A 570 10.88 12.37 33.71
C ALA A 570 9.98 12.43 34.96
N ILE A 571 8.95 13.28 34.92
CA ILE A 571 7.95 13.48 35.97
C ILE A 571 6.69 14.12 35.36
N GLY A 572 5.55 13.91 36.00
CA GLY A 572 4.28 14.49 35.61
C GLY A 572 3.34 13.50 34.91
N ALA A 573 2.04 13.72 35.07
CA ALA A 573 1.00 13.17 34.21
C ALA A 573 -0.24 14.07 34.27
N ALA A 574 -1.06 14.09 33.20
CA ALA A 574 -2.33 14.81 33.18
C ALA A 574 -3.56 13.89 32.97
N ASN A 575 -3.39 12.62 32.60
CA ASN A 575 -4.47 11.64 32.41
C ASN A 575 -4.09 10.25 32.95
N ALA A 576 -5.06 9.33 32.99
CA ALA A 576 -4.87 7.99 33.55
C ALA A 576 -3.73 7.20 32.87
N ALA A 577 -3.67 7.19 31.53
CA ALA A 577 -2.61 6.48 30.79
C ALA A 577 -1.22 7.12 30.88
N ARG A 578 -1.14 8.38 31.35
CA ARG A 578 0.04 9.26 31.29
C ARG A 578 0.56 9.51 29.87
N LEU A 579 -0.34 9.53 28.91
CA LEU A 579 -0.05 9.88 27.52
C LEU A 579 -0.18 11.39 27.32
N PRO A 580 0.58 12.00 26.39
CA PRO A 580 0.36 13.37 25.97
C PRO A 580 -0.99 13.50 25.26
N TYR A 581 -1.78 14.52 25.58
CA TYR A 581 -3.06 14.75 24.90
C TYR A 581 -2.90 15.25 23.46
N LEU A 582 -1.93 16.14 23.22
CA LEU A 582 -1.82 16.88 21.97
C LEU A 582 -1.54 16.04 20.70
N PRO A 583 -0.69 14.99 20.70
CA PRO A 583 -0.51 14.11 19.53
C PRO A 583 -1.63 13.05 19.38
N LEU A 584 -2.65 13.08 20.24
CA LEU A 584 -3.79 12.15 20.21
C LEU A 584 -5.12 12.83 19.86
N ILE A 585 -5.13 14.16 19.71
CA ILE A 585 -6.35 14.95 19.54
C ILE A 585 -6.69 15.11 18.06
N LEU A 586 -7.94 14.83 17.69
CA LEU A 586 -8.46 15.21 16.37
C LEU A 586 -8.60 16.74 16.28
N ARG A 587 -7.98 17.37 15.27
CA ARG A 587 -7.95 18.83 15.08
C ARG A 587 -8.73 19.29 13.83
N PRO A 588 -9.19 20.55 13.77
CA PRO A 588 -9.91 21.08 12.60
C PRO A 588 -9.06 21.16 11.34
N ASP A 589 -7.80 21.58 11.47
CA ASP A 589 -6.86 21.79 10.35
C ASP A 589 -6.55 20.49 9.58
N GLU A 590 -6.67 19.34 10.23
CA GLU A 590 -6.47 18.03 9.62
C GLU A 590 -7.60 17.63 8.68
N LEU A 591 -8.84 17.98 9.05
CA LEU A 591 -10.02 17.76 8.20
C LEU A 591 -10.03 18.73 7.01
N GLU A 592 -9.47 19.94 7.18
CA GLU A 592 -9.25 20.89 6.07
C GLU A 592 -8.12 20.43 5.14
N ARG A 593 -7.03 19.89 5.70
CA ARG A 593 -5.91 19.29 4.96
C ARG A 593 -6.30 18.02 4.22
N GLY A 594 -7.32 17.30 4.68
CA GLY A 594 -7.75 16.03 4.11
C GLY A 594 -6.91 14.84 4.56
N SER A 595 -6.13 14.96 5.64
CA SER A 595 -5.32 13.88 6.19
C SER A 595 -5.04 14.08 7.69
N ILE A 596 -4.94 12.95 8.40
CA ILE A 596 -4.44 12.82 9.78
C ILE A 596 -3.34 11.77 9.68
N ASP A 597 -2.17 12.07 10.24
CA ASP A 597 -0.94 11.27 10.15
C ASP A 597 -0.52 10.70 11.51
N HIS A 598 -1.43 10.72 12.48
CA HIS A 598 -1.19 10.23 13.83
C HIS A 598 -2.36 9.41 14.38
N MET A 599 -2.03 8.63 15.42
CA MET A 599 -2.93 7.88 16.27
C MET A 599 -3.89 8.82 17.00
N LEU A 600 -5.14 8.41 17.15
CA LEU A 600 -6.15 9.19 17.87
C LEU A 600 -6.32 8.70 19.32
N GLY A 601 -6.82 9.55 20.20
CA GLY A 601 -7.19 9.17 21.56
C GLY A 601 -8.63 8.71 21.64
N VAL A 602 -8.89 7.66 22.42
CA VAL A 602 -10.25 7.30 22.86
C VAL A 602 -10.33 7.14 24.38
N THR A 603 -11.48 7.45 24.94
CA THR A 603 -11.84 7.06 26.31
C THR A 603 -12.90 5.97 26.31
N ILE A 604 -12.99 5.21 27.41
CA ILE A 604 -13.93 4.08 27.58
C ILE A 604 -14.53 4.05 28.99
N ALA A 605 -15.67 3.39 29.18
CA ALA A 605 -16.31 3.26 30.50
C ALA A 605 -16.14 1.89 31.18
N LYS A 606 -15.29 1.02 30.60
CA LYS A 606 -15.12 -0.41 30.95
C LYS A 606 -13.64 -0.82 30.92
N ASP A 607 -12.81 0.05 31.46
CA ASP A 607 -11.37 -0.16 31.61
C ASP A 607 -11.03 -1.25 32.64
N ARG A 608 -9.74 -1.57 32.76
CA ARG A 608 -9.17 -2.60 33.62
C ARG A 608 -8.95 -2.16 35.07
N GLY A 609 -9.15 -0.89 35.40
CA GLY A 609 -8.60 -0.23 36.57
C GLY A 609 -7.09 -0.06 36.42
N THR A 610 -6.31 -0.46 37.43
CA THR A 610 -4.84 -0.27 37.48
C THR A 610 -4.03 -1.03 36.41
N GLY A 611 -4.67 -1.72 35.47
CA GLY A 611 -4.00 -2.49 34.42
C GLY A 611 -3.84 -1.69 33.12
N PHE A 612 -2.63 -1.74 32.56
CA PHE A 612 -2.25 -1.02 31.34
C PHE A 612 -1.35 -1.87 30.45
N THR A 613 -1.13 -1.40 29.23
CA THR A 613 -0.17 -1.91 28.24
C THR A 613 0.51 -0.72 27.55
N TRP A 614 1.70 -0.94 26.97
CA TRP A 614 2.33 0.07 26.12
C TRP A 614 1.40 0.44 24.95
N PRO A 615 1.26 1.72 24.56
CA PRO A 615 2.10 2.86 24.96
C PRO A 615 1.76 3.58 26.29
N ALA A 616 0.77 3.15 27.05
CA ALA A 616 0.45 3.75 28.35
C ALA A 616 1.46 3.35 29.45
N LEU A 617 1.54 4.19 30.49
CA LEU A 617 2.44 4.02 31.64
C LEU A 617 1.72 3.75 32.96
N ALA A 618 0.40 3.88 32.98
CA ALA A 618 -0.44 3.56 34.13
C ALA A 618 -1.86 3.17 33.68
N GLY A 619 -2.59 2.50 34.58
CA GLY A 619 -4.03 2.29 34.46
C GLY A 619 -4.81 3.29 35.32
N ASP A 620 -6.13 3.28 35.22
CA ASP A 620 -6.98 4.24 35.93
C ASP A 620 -7.35 3.78 37.36
N GLY A 621 -7.50 4.77 38.24
CA GLY A 621 -7.98 4.59 39.60
C GLY A 621 -7.16 3.63 40.46
N THR A 622 -7.86 2.89 41.31
CA THR A 622 -7.28 1.95 42.30
C THR A 622 -7.97 0.57 42.30
N GLY A 623 -8.96 0.37 41.42
CA GLY A 623 -9.71 -0.87 41.29
C GLY A 623 -9.06 -1.86 40.33
N THR A 624 -9.64 -3.07 40.23
CA THR A 624 -9.27 -4.03 39.19
C THR A 624 -10.52 -4.64 38.57
N ASN A 625 -10.63 -4.55 37.24
CA ASN A 625 -11.66 -5.22 36.46
C ASN A 625 -10.97 -6.32 35.62
N PRO A 626 -11.11 -7.61 35.97
CA PRO A 626 -10.32 -8.68 35.34
C PRO A 626 -10.63 -8.88 33.85
N ASP A 627 -11.80 -8.45 33.40
CA ASP A 627 -12.27 -8.56 32.02
C ASP A 627 -12.11 -7.23 31.24
N GLY A 628 -11.97 -6.12 31.97
CA GLY A 628 -11.79 -4.76 31.44
C GLY A 628 -10.58 -4.57 30.54
N VAL A 629 -10.70 -3.56 29.67
CA VAL A 629 -9.70 -3.18 28.67
C VAL A 629 -8.55 -2.42 29.34
N PRO A 630 -7.28 -2.83 29.19
CA PRO A 630 -6.14 -2.07 29.72
C PRO A 630 -6.06 -0.66 29.12
N MET A 631 -5.65 0.33 29.92
CA MET A 631 -5.18 1.61 29.36
C MET A 631 -3.98 1.37 28.43
N GLY A 632 -3.86 2.15 27.37
CA GLY A 632 -2.89 1.94 26.29
C GLY A 632 -3.27 0.88 25.26
N THR A 633 -4.42 0.20 25.39
CA THR A 633 -4.91 -0.67 24.31
C THR A 633 -5.17 0.14 23.05
N VAL A 634 -4.65 -0.28 21.90
CA VAL A 634 -4.88 0.37 20.60
C VAL A 634 -5.92 -0.42 19.81
N PHE A 635 -6.99 0.26 19.39
CA PHE A 635 -8.02 -0.26 18.50
C PHE A 635 -7.87 0.36 17.11
N ARG A 636 -7.72 -0.45 16.06
CA ARG A 636 -7.85 0.02 14.66
C ARG A 636 -9.25 -0.26 14.14
N LEU A 637 -9.74 0.58 13.24
CA LEU A 637 -10.90 0.26 12.40
C LEU A 637 -10.46 -0.82 11.39
N ARG A 638 -11.26 -1.85 11.16
CA ARG A 638 -10.85 -2.91 10.23
C ARG A 638 -10.70 -2.41 8.80
N ALA A 639 -9.75 -2.98 8.08
CA ALA A 639 -9.52 -2.70 6.65
C ALA A 639 -10.68 -3.15 5.74
N ASP A 640 -11.58 -4.03 6.22
CA ASP A 640 -12.79 -4.46 5.51
C ASP A 640 -14.01 -3.56 5.74
N PHE A 641 -13.90 -2.56 6.62
CA PHE A 641 -14.95 -1.56 6.82
C PHE A 641 -14.98 -0.60 5.64
N ASP A 642 -16.10 -0.59 4.90
CA ASP A 642 -16.27 0.28 3.75
C ASP A 642 -16.44 1.74 4.20
N VAL A 643 -15.61 2.62 3.64
CA VAL A 643 -15.60 4.06 3.92
C VAL A 643 -16.17 4.89 2.77
N SER A 644 -16.52 4.30 1.61
CA SER A 644 -16.84 5.09 0.40
C SER A 644 -18.09 5.94 0.50
N ASP A 645 -19.06 5.50 1.31
CA ASP A 645 -20.40 6.10 1.40
C ASP A 645 -20.47 7.26 2.41
N PHE A 646 -19.37 7.55 3.11
CA PHE A 646 -19.27 8.63 4.10
C PHE A 646 -18.79 9.96 3.48
N ASP A 647 -19.09 11.08 4.15
CA ASP A 647 -18.61 12.42 3.76
C ASP A 647 -17.07 12.45 3.67
N PRO A 648 -16.46 13.20 2.73
CA PRO A 648 -15.00 13.29 2.62
C PRO A 648 -14.27 13.59 3.94
N ALA A 649 -14.81 14.46 4.79
CA ALA A 649 -14.19 14.76 6.10
C ALA A 649 -14.30 13.58 7.07
N THR A 650 -15.39 12.81 7.02
CA THR A 650 -15.52 11.54 7.76
C THR A 650 -14.49 10.52 7.28
N GLN A 651 -14.29 10.40 5.96
CA GLN A 651 -13.32 9.46 5.39
C GLN A 651 -11.89 9.71 5.85
N VAL A 652 -11.50 10.96 6.11
CA VAL A 652 -10.19 11.31 6.68
C VAL A 652 -9.99 10.62 8.04
N VAL A 653 -10.95 10.76 8.95
CA VAL A 653 -10.89 10.15 10.29
C VAL A 653 -10.97 8.63 10.21
N LEU A 654 -11.85 8.07 9.37
CA LEU A 654 -11.97 6.61 9.22
C LEU A 654 -10.68 5.98 8.67
N ARG A 655 -10.01 6.62 7.70
CA ARG A 655 -8.72 6.14 7.18
C ARG A 655 -7.60 6.23 8.23
N ALA A 656 -7.57 7.30 9.01
CA ALA A 656 -6.64 7.43 10.13
C ALA A 656 -6.86 6.34 11.19
N LEU A 657 -8.13 6.02 11.50
CA LEU A 657 -8.48 4.90 12.40
C LEU A 657 -8.14 3.53 11.81
N GLN A 658 -8.12 3.36 10.48
CA GLN A 658 -7.62 2.14 9.83
C GLN A 658 -6.08 2.03 9.87
N GLN A 659 -5.39 3.15 9.66
CA GLN A 659 -3.94 3.20 9.50
C GLN A 659 -3.19 3.33 10.83
N HIS A 660 -3.55 4.28 11.68
CA HIS A 660 -2.88 4.58 12.96
C HIS A 660 -3.67 4.10 14.18
N GLY A 661 -4.98 3.89 14.02
CA GLY A 661 -5.87 3.44 15.10
C GLY A 661 -6.11 4.49 16.18
N ALA A 662 -6.68 4.06 17.29
CA ALA A 662 -6.90 4.89 18.46
C ALA A 662 -6.52 4.19 19.77
N VAL A 663 -5.79 4.89 20.64
CA VAL A 663 -5.33 4.41 21.95
C VAL A 663 -6.31 4.79 23.05
N VAL A 664 -6.61 3.83 23.93
CA VAL A 664 -7.34 4.08 25.17
C VAL A 664 -6.44 4.87 26.13
N TYR A 665 -6.72 6.17 26.33
CA TYR A 665 -5.88 7.03 27.18
C TYR A 665 -6.52 7.39 28.54
N ASP A 666 -7.84 7.27 28.68
CA ASP A 666 -8.57 7.59 29.90
C ASP A 666 -9.93 6.89 30.00
N SER A 667 -10.61 7.01 31.14
CA SER A 667 -11.96 6.48 31.34
C SER A 667 -13.06 7.55 31.26
N PHE A 668 -14.32 7.13 31.21
CA PHE A 668 -15.48 7.99 31.47
C PHE A 668 -16.58 7.23 32.23
N ASN A 669 -17.64 7.94 32.64
CA ASN A 669 -18.78 7.45 33.43
C ASN A 669 -19.02 5.93 33.35
N ALA A 670 -18.65 5.22 34.42
CA ALA A 670 -18.64 3.76 34.47
C ALA A 670 -19.95 3.11 34.02
N GLY A 671 -19.83 2.04 33.21
CA GLY A 671 -20.96 1.24 32.74
C GLY A 671 -21.73 1.79 31.54
N GLN A 672 -21.24 2.86 30.89
CA GLN A 672 -21.73 3.26 29.57
C GLN A 672 -21.15 2.38 28.45
N ASP A 673 -21.83 2.33 27.30
CA ASP A 673 -21.35 1.64 26.09
C ASP A 673 -20.61 2.61 25.15
N GLY A 674 -19.71 2.07 24.33
CA GLY A 674 -19.00 2.82 23.29
C GLY A 674 -17.57 3.25 23.64
N MET A 675 -16.92 3.88 22.66
CA MET A 675 -15.60 4.54 22.78
C MET A 675 -15.75 6.01 22.42
N ARG A 676 -15.26 6.96 23.22
CA ARG A 676 -15.38 8.40 22.89
C ARG A 676 -14.09 8.94 22.30
N LEU A 677 -14.17 9.51 21.10
CA LEU A 677 -13.02 10.07 20.39
C LEU A 677 -12.57 11.40 21.02
N LEU A 678 -11.26 11.52 21.25
CA LEU A 678 -10.61 12.76 21.68
C LEU A 678 -10.48 13.71 20.49
N ALA A 679 -11.00 14.92 20.66
CA ALA A 679 -10.99 15.97 19.65
C ALA A 679 -10.94 17.34 20.33
N MET A 680 -10.47 18.37 19.61
CA MET A 680 -10.46 19.74 20.11
C MET A 680 -11.89 20.22 20.45
N SER A 681 -12.07 21.10 21.43
CA SER A 681 -13.36 21.78 21.65
C SER A 681 -13.47 23.13 20.95
N ASN A 682 -12.33 23.75 20.65
CA ASN A 682 -12.19 25.03 19.97
C ASN A 682 -11.67 24.86 18.52
N GLY A 683 -11.73 25.94 17.72
CA GLY A 683 -11.24 25.96 16.33
C GLY A 683 -12.24 25.50 15.25
N TRP A 684 -13.35 24.85 15.63
CA TRP A 684 -14.37 24.36 14.69
C TRP A 684 -15.28 25.45 14.10
N THR A 685 -14.74 26.32 13.25
CA THR A 685 -15.54 27.31 12.50
C THR A 685 -15.97 26.77 11.13
N GLY A 686 -17.20 26.27 11.03
CA GLY A 686 -17.77 25.78 9.77
C GLY A 686 -18.83 24.71 10.01
N THR A 687 -19.61 24.37 8.97
CA THR A 687 -20.72 23.40 9.06
C THR A 687 -20.35 21.98 8.67
N GLY A 688 -19.24 21.77 7.94
CA GLY A 688 -18.83 20.43 7.45
C GLY A 688 -18.54 19.44 8.58
N TYR A 689 -17.90 19.90 9.66
CA TYR A 689 -17.46 19.05 10.77
C TYR A 689 -18.61 18.42 11.57
N LEU A 690 -19.80 19.04 11.55
CA LEU A 690 -21.00 18.46 12.17
C LEU A 690 -21.50 17.22 11.43
N THR A 691 -21.20 17.07 10.13
CA THR A 691 -21.50 15.84 9.37
C THR A 691 -20.57 14.73 9.80
N ALA A 692 -19.25 14.97 9.82
CA ALA A 692 -18.26 14.03 10.33
C ALA A 692 -18.58 13.57 11.76
N GLN A 693 -18.93 14.50 12.65
CA GLN A 693 -19.35 14.20 14.01
C GLN A 693 -20.56 13.23 14.09
N ARG A 694 -21.60 13.47 13.28
CA ARG A 694 -22.79 12.62 13.25
C ARG A 694 -22.48 11.23 12.67
N GLU A 695 -21.73 11.17 11.58
CA GLU A 695 -21.40 9.94 10.88
C GLU A 695 -20.45 9.05 11.71
N LEU A 696 -19.40 9.63 12.29
CA LEU A 696 -18.49 8.93 13.19
C LEU A 696 -19.23 8.38 14.43
N SER A 697 -20.30 9.05 14.88
CA SER A 697 -21.15 8.55 15.97
C SER A 697 -21.98 7.30 15.62
N THR A 698 -22.01 6.87 14.36
CA THR A 698 -22.73 5.66 13.89
C THR A 698 -21.85 4.42 13.78
N ILE A 699 -20.52 4.57 13.81
CA ILE A 699 -19.58 3.46 13.60
C ILE A 699 -19.65 2.52 14.81
N PRO A 700 -20.04 1.24 14.67
CA PRO A 700 -20.14 0.33 15.80
C PRO A 700 -18.76 -0.01 16.36
N VAL A 701 -18.62 -0.19 17.68
CA VAL A 701 -17.33 -0.61 18.26
C VAL A 701 -16.90 -2.00 17.75
N GLY A 702 -17.87 -2.87 17.39
CA GLY A 702 -17.62 -4.13 16.68
C GLY A 702 -17.09 -3.99 15.23
N ALA A 703 -16.87 -2.78 14.70
CA ALA A 703 -16.09 -2.56 13.48
C ALA A 703 -14.58 -2.40 13.73
N PHE A 704 -14.17 -2.26 14.99
CA PHE A 704 -12.77 -2.13 15.41
C PHE A 704 -12.19 -3.48 15.82
N GLU A 705 -10.86 -3.53 15.93
CA GLU A 705 -10.12 -4.66 16.49
C GLU A 705 -8.91 -4.16 17.29
N ALA A 706 -8.62 -4.82 18.41
CA ALA A 706 -7.48 -4.48 19.26
C ALA A 706 -6.19 -5.12 18.70
N VAL A 707 -5.10 -4.36 18.60
CA VAL A 707 -3.88 -4.78 17.89
C VAL A 707 -2.63 -4.78 18.77
N ASP A 708 -1.69 -5.69 18.47
CA ASP A 708 -0.45 -5.85 19.22
C ASP A 708 0.59 -4.80 18.81
N VAL A 709 0.44 -3.59 19.36
CA VAL A 709 1.44 -2.52 19.19
C VAL A 709 2.72 -2.77 19.99
N LEU A 710 2.70 -3.63 21.02
CA LEU A 710 3.90 -3.96 21.79
C LEU A 710 4.93 -4.69 20.93
N SER A 711 4.50 -5.44 19.91
CA SER A 711 5.40 -6.14 18.99
C SER A 711 6.31 -5.23 18.15
N ILE A 712 6.01 -3.93 18.04
CA ILE A 712 6.81 -2.96 17.29
C ILE A 712 7.60 -1.99 18.19
N ALA A 713 7.44 -2.05 19.51
CA ALA A 713 8.13 -1.16 20.44
C ALA A 713 9.65 -1.44 20.45
N ALA A 714 10.47 -0.41 20.27
CA ALA A 714 11.93 -0.55 20.32
C ALA A 714 12.44 -0.76 21.75
N ASP A 715 11.93 0.05 22.69
CA ASP A 715 12.11 -0.12 24.14
C ASP A 715 10.90 0.47 24.89
N PRO A 716 9.92 -0.37 25.27
CA PRO A 716 8.71 0.07 25.98
C PRO A 716 8.97 0.47 27.44
N SER A 717 10.22 0.49 27.91
CA SER A 717 10.59 0.96 29.25
C SER A 717 11.14 2.40 29.28
N THR A 718 11.53 2.96 28.12
CA THR A 718 12.14 4.30 28.02
C THR A 718 11.36 5.30 27.17
N GLY A 719 10.55 4.85 26.20
CA GLY A 719 9.80 5.76 25.34
C GLY A 719 8.76 5.12 24.43
N TRP A 720 8.29 5.92 23.50
CA TRP A 720 7.30 5.57 22.47
C TRP A 720 7.92 5.16 21.13
N MET A 721 9.25 4.98 21.10
CA MET A 721 10.03 4.60 19.91
C MET A 721 9.61 3.24 19.36
N ILE A 722 9.55 3.12 18.04
CA ILE A 722 9.28 1.85 17.33
C ILE A 722 10.53 1.36 16.57
N SER A 723 10.64 0.04 16.37
CA SER A 723 11.71 -0.52 15.55
C SER A 723 11.45 -0.23 14.06
N SER A 724 12.48 0.24 13.35
CA SER A 724 12.42 0.67 11.93
C SER A 724 12.28 -0.48 10.91
N SER A 725 11.58 -1.55 11.27
CA SER A 725 11.46 -2.80 10.49
C SER A 725 10.06 -3.44 10.59
N ALA A 726 9.05 -2.63 10.93
CA ALA A 726 7.64 -3.00 10.92
C ALA A 726 6.97 -2.57 9.60
#